data_AF-A0A838J3S4-F1
#
_entry.id   AF-A0A838J3S4-F1
#
_cell.length_a   1.000
_cell.length_b   1.000
_cell.length_c   1.000
_cell.angle_alpha   90.00
_cell.angle_beta   90.00
_cell.angle_gamma   90.00
#
_symmetry.space_group_name_H-M   'P 1'
#
loop_
_entity.id
_entity.type
_entity.pdbx_description
1 polymer ?
#
loop_
_entity_poly.entity_id
_entity_poly.type
_entity_poly.pdbx_seq_one_letter_code
_entity_poly.pdbx_strand_id
1 'polypeptide(L)'
;VLDGYTYQDVPFENVVEAVTPERDITRHPLFQVQFALQHVTLQNLQMAGLTVKPYQLHNGTTKFDLSLFAWEEGDGLMTSIEYNADLFAGETVSRILDHLHTLLEHIAADPTRSWVTLPLLTAQEEQKIVHDWNATAVESGRAEDVQTLFERQVEQAPAAPALVYGSEQVSYQELDQRANQLAHYLQQSGVKADTLVGLYLERSPELIIAVLAVLKAGGAYVPLDPSYPAERLVAIAENAHLQTVVTSDQLESKLPENVQRVSIQSLHIAEQSTSRPERMVDPGNLAYVIYTSGSTGTPKGVMISHRGLSNYLNWAIAHYAVSTGNGSVVHSPLAFDLTVTSLFPALLTGKHVVLVPEEEAVEQLVQTVRQGQHFSLLKLTPAHVEILKQFIAPEELAASANALVIGGEALHAESLQAWRQFAPQTRLINEYGPTEAVVGCCIYEIAPGDANTGEVPIGRPIANTCLYVLDKHLCPVPVGIPGELYIGGVGVARGYINQPELTAERFIPDMFHSIPGSRCYKTGDQVRYRPDGVLEFLGRFDHQVKVRGYRIELGEIEVALLRHPAVSECVVTVQGDNSADKILVAYVVSELTQAQAAAQLSAHVREMLPTYMLPSTFVVLKALPLTTNGKVDRQALPVPTLDDAALAAAPTPLTPVAEVIEGIWSRLLQRPHIGLHENFFTCGGHSLLASRVIAQIRAVFQIELPIRTLFEAPTVAQLAQRVEAVLRQSGSAQPDLPLLPVERPQDIPLALAQQRLWFLEQLELTEPLYNVPLAVRLGGPLDLPALEASVLDLVQRHESLRTTFAEGPHGPVQHIHDHLPPRWLYYDLRYLHAEVQTRAVKHLFAQEQQERFDLRQGPLLRVQVVCIDDQEHVLLVTLHHIIADAWSLQVLLRDWGLCYAARCRKEDPSLTPLPVQYVDYALWQRAWMDGERMKEQEEYWRKQLQGAPELLELPTDRLRGSTSHHRGANELFVLSDELIAGLRTLSQ
;
A
#
# COMPACT_ATOMS: atom_id res chain seq x y z
N VAL A 1 -3.48 24.34 10.47
CA VAL A 1 -2.27 25.03 9.97
C VAL A 1 -2.04 26.32 10.74
N LEU A 2 -2.82 27.39 10.51
CA LEU A 2 -2.59 28.71 11.12
C LEU A 2 -2.41 28.68 12.65
N ASP A 3 -3.24 27.92 13.37
CA ASP A 3 -3.16 27.77 14.83
C ASP A 3 -1.77 27.32 15.32
N GLY A 4 -1.03 26.54 14.50
CA GLY A 4 0.29 26.00 14.83
C GLY A 4 1.39 27.05 14.99
N TYR A 5 1.26 28.23 14.36
CA TYR A 5 2.21 29.33 14.57
C TYR A 5 2.15 29.88 16.01
N THR A 6 1.04 29.69 16.72
CA THR A 6 0.86 30.08 18.13
C THR A 6 1.65 29.18 19.09
N TYR A 7 2.03 27.98 18.64
CA TYR A 7 2.63 26.92 19.44
C TYR A 7 4.00 26.48 18.88
N GLN A 8 4.68 27.35 18.13
CA GLN A 8 5.88 27.00 17.35
C GLN A 8 7.20 26.95 18.15
N ASP A 9 7.18 27.40 19.41
CA ASP A 9 8.39 27.68 20.20
C ASP A 9 8.87 26.49 21.05
N VAL A 10 8.03 25.48 21.22
CA VAL A 10 8.37 24.20 21.87
C VAL A 10 9.52 23.50 21.14
N PRO A 11 10.46 22.84 21.85
CA PRO A 11 11.51 22.08 21.18
C PRO A 11 10.93 20.93 20.37
N PHE A 12 11.41 20.77 19.14
CA PHE A 12 11.05 19.63 18.28
C PHE A 12 11.28 18.28 18.98
N GLU A 13 12.35 18.14 19.75
CA GLU A 13 12.66 16.90 20.49
C GLU A 13 11.62 16.58 21.58
N ASN A 14 11.07 17.61 22.26
CA ASN A 14 9.96 17.44 23.21
C ASN A 14 8.67 16.99 22.50
N VAL A 15 8.40 17.51 21.30
CA VAL A 15 7.27 17.07 20.47
C VAL A 15 7.45 15.61 20.01
N VAL A 16 8.66 15.22 19.61
CA VAL A 16 8.99 13.82 19.29
C VAL A 16 8.79 12.93 20.50
N GLU A 17 9.33 13.26 21.67
CA GLU A 17 9.15 12.46 22.91
C GLU A 17 7.70 12.45 23.41
N ALA A 18 6.89 13.44 23.03
CA ALA A 18 5.45 13.48 23.31
C ALA A 18 4.60 12.60 22.38
N VAL A 19 5.09 12.26 21.18
CA VAL A 19 4.29 11.63 20.09
C VAL A 19 4.84 10.26 19.69
N THR A 20 6.16 10.13 19.57
CA THR A 20 6.88 8.98 19.00
C THR A 20 7.91 8.47 20.01
N PRO A 21 7.52 7.60 20.97
CA PRO A 21 8.39 7.20 22.09
C PRO A 21 9.58 6.32 21.67
N GLU A 22 9.50 5.62 20.53
CA GLU A 22 10.63 4.87 19.96
C GLU A 22 11.32 5.71 18.87
N ARG A 23 12.60 6.05 19.09
CA ARG A 23 13.42 6.84 18.15
C ARG A 23 14.12 5.91 17.14
N ASP A 24 13.67 5.92 15.88
CA ASP A 24 14.39 5.31 14.75
C ASP A 24 15.34 6.33 14.10
N ILE A 25 16.63 5.98 13.99
CA ILE A 25 17.68 6.81 13.39
C ILE A 25 17.76 6.72 11.86
N THR A 26 16.98 5.84 11.22
CA THR A 26 16.98 5.62 9.76
C THR A 26 15.96 6.49 9.01
N ARG A 27 15.14 7.26 9.74
CA ARG A 27 14.08 8.13 9.19
C ARG A 27 13.90 9.39 10.04
N HIS A 28 13.37 10.46 9.43
CA HIS A 28 12.96 11.64 10.19
C HIS A 28 11.65 11.33 10.96
N PRO A 29 11.54 11.68 12.26
CA PRO A 29 10.61 11.00 13.19
C PRO A 29 9.14 11.43 13.12
N LEU A 30 8.78 12.45 12.34
CA LEU A 30 7.39 12.96 12.23
C LEU A 30 6.87 13.12 10.79
N PHE A 31 7.76 13.12 9.80
CA PHE A 31 7.41 13.20 8.37
C PHE A 31 8.62 12.84 7.51
N GLN A 32 8.38 12.30 6.31
CA GLN A 32 9.42 11.91 5.36
C GLN A 32 9.47 12.74 4.07
N VAL A 33 8.44 13.56 3.80
CA VAL A 33 8.34 14.42 2.61
C VAL A 33 8.22 15.88 3.02
N GLN A 34 8.97 16.77 2.37
CA GLN A 34 8.86 18.22 2.51
C GLN A 34 8.46 18.88 1.18
N PHE A 35 7.64 19.93 1.25
CA PHE A 35 7.52 20.94 0.18
C PHE A 35 7.97 22.31 0.73
N ALA A 36 8.71 23.08 -0.07
CA ALA A 36 9.12 24.43 0.27
C ALA A 36 9.19 25.34 -0.96
N LEU A 37 8.24 26.27 -1.05
CA LEU A 37 8.34 27.44 -1.92
C LEU A 37 9.34 28.42 -1.29
N GLN A 38 10.54 28.52 -1.87
CA GLN A 38 11.64 29.34 -1.40
C GLN A 38 11.82 30.60 -2.26
N HIS A 39 11.93 31.76 -1.62
CA HIS A 39 12.47 32.96 -2.26
C HIS A 39 13.98 33.08 -1.94
N VAL A 40 14.82 32.26 -2.59
CA VAL A 40 16.30 32.32 -2.43
C VAL A 40 16.88 33.49 -3.21
N THR A 41 16.65 34.71 -2.72
CA THR A 41 17.16 35.93 -3.34
C THR A 41 18.62 36.21 -2.94
N LEU A 42 19.54 35.51 -3.60
CA LEU A 42 20.97 35.90 -3.66
C LEU A 42 21.19 37.32 -4.23
N GLN A 43 20.15 37.91 -4.83
CA GLN A 43 20.03 39.33 -5.20
C GLN A 43 20.41 40.31 -4.07
N ASN A 44 20.34 39.88 -2.79
CA ASN A 44 20.72 40.68 -1.64
C ASN A 44 22.25 40.86 -1.46
N LEU A 45 23.10 40.01 -2.08
CA LEU A 45 24.56 40.18 -2.05
C LEU A 45 24.99 41.17 -3.15
N GLN A 46 25.06 42.45 -2.80
CA GLN A 46 25.61 43.49 -3.68
C GLN A 46 27.04 43.84 -3.26
N MET A 47 28.01 43.62 -4.14
CA MET A 47 29.43 43.90 -3.88
C MET A 47 29.92 45.01 -4.80
N ALA A 48 30.49 46.08 -4.23
CA ALA A 48 30.87 47.27 -4.97
C ALA A 48 31.87 46.97 -6.11
N GLY A 49 31.48 47.28 -7.35
CA GLY A 49 32.31 47.04 -8.54
C GLY A 49 32.30 45.60 -9.09
N LEU A 50 31.49 44.70 -8.52
CA LEU A 50 31.40 43.30 -8.92
C LEU A 50 29.98 42.89 -9.34
N THR A 51 29.89 42.02 -10.34
CA THR A 51 28.67 41.27 -10.66
C THR A 51 28.67 39.95 -9.88
N VAL A 52 27.59 39.69 -9.13
CA VAL A 52 27.43 38.47 -8.34
C VAL A 52 26.43 37.56 -9.05
N LYS A 53 26.74 36.26 -9.18
CA LYS A 53 25.82 35.24 -9.68
C LYS A 53 25.85 33.99 -8.79
N PRO A 54 24.73 33.27 -8.60
CA PRO A 54 24.76 31.95 -7.98
C PRO A 54 25.67 31.00 -8.79
N TYR A 55 26.39 30.12 -8.09
CA TYR A 55 27.14 29.03 -8.71
C TYR A 55 26.51 27.70 -8.29
N GLN A 56 25.54 27.22 -9.06
CA GLN A 56 24.75 26.03 -8.70
C GLN A 56 25.63 24.77 -8.62
N LEU A 57 25.61 24.12 -7.46
CA LEU A 57 26.21 22.83 -7.17
C LEU A 57 25.30 22.10 -6.16
N HIS A 58 25.10 20.80 -6.35
CA HIS A 58 24.20 20.00 -5.51
C HIS A 58 24.80 19.65 -4.16
N ASN A 59 23.96 19.52 -3.13
CA ASN A 59 24.33 18.86 -1.89
C ASN A 59 24.34 17.35 -2.11
N GLY A 60 25.43 16.67 -1.72
CA GLY A 60 25.55 15.22 -1.82
C GLY A 60 24.84 14.46 -0.69
N THR A 61 24.08 15.15 0.16
CA THR A 61 23.40 14.60 1.35
C THR A 61 22.00 15.19 1.52
N THR A 62 21.07 14.41 2.09
CA THR A 62 19.68 14.84 2.35
C THR A 62 19.24 14.53 3.79
N LYS A 63 18.25 15.29 4.27
CA LYS A 63 17.61 15.17 5.60
C LYS A 63 16.30 14.39 5.58
N PHE A 64 15.68 14.26 4.40
CA PHE A 64 14.35 13.68 4.20
C PHE A 64 14.37 12.72 3.01
N ASP A 65 13.33 11.89 2.87
CA ASP A 65 13.27 10.93 1.78
C ASP A 65 13.01 11.64 0.44
N LEU A 66 12.15 12.68 0.45
CA LEU A 66 11.88 13.59 -0.68
C LEU A 66 11.68 15.04 -0.18
N SER A 67 12.32 16.01 -0.83
CA SER A 67 12.14 17.45 -0.58
C SER A 67 11.93 18.20 -1.90
N LEU A 68 10.69 18.62 -2.18
CA LEU A 68 10.36 19.44 -3.34
C LEU A 68 10.58 20.93 -3.00
N PHE A 69 11.54 21.55 -3.69
CA PHE A 69 11.82 22.97 -3.66
C PHE A 69 11.25 23.66 -4.91
N ALA A 70 10.76 24.89 -4.74
CA ALA A 70 10.26 25.74 -5.82
C ALA A 70 10.74 27.18 -5.62
N TRP A 71 11.17 27.89 -6.66
CA TRP A 71 11.58 29.29 -6.59
C TRP A 71 11.35 30.03 -7.92
N GLU A 72 11.14 31.34 -7.85
CA GLU A 72 10.98 32.19 -9.04
C GLU A 72 12.36 32.56 -9.62
N GLU A 73 12.55 32.39 -10.94
CA GLU A 73 13.76 32.79 -11.65
C GLU A 73 13.39 33.41 -13.01
N GLY A 74 13.58 34.72 -13.14
CA GLY A 74 13.04 35.49 -14.26
C GLY A 74 11.52 35.64 -14.14
N ASP A 75 10.79 35.42 -15.24
CA ASP A 75 9.32 35.36 -15.24
C ASP A 75 8.79 33.96 -14.82
N GLY A 76 9.67 32.96 -14.81
CA GLY A 76 9.38 31.53 -14.61
C GLY A 76 9.49 31.03 -13.16
N LEU A 77 9.06 29.80 -12.94
CA LEU A 77 9.16 29.05 -11.67
C LEU A 77 9.99 27.80 -11.93
N MET A 78 11.14 27.71 -11.26
CA MET A 78 12.03 26.56 -11.31
C MET A 78 11.88 25.72 -10.04
N THR A 79 12.02 24.40 -10.19
CA THR A 79 11.61 23.43 -9.20
C THR A 79 12.57 22.25 -9.17
N SER A 80 12.90 21.72 -7.98
CA SER A 80 13.77 20.56 -7.87
C SER A 80 13.38 19.64 -6.72
N ILE A 81 13.56 18.32 -6.90
CA ILE A 81 13.40 17.35 -5.81
C ILE A 81 14.77 16.85 -5.37
N GLU A 82 15.16 17.22 -4.15
CA GLU A 82 16.25 16.58 -3.41
C GLU A 82 15.70 15.28 -2.78
N TYR A 83 16.38 14.16 -2.99
CA TYR A 83 15.88 12.84 -2.60
C TYR A 83 16.95 11.95 -1.98
N ASN A 84 16.49 10.96 -1.20
CA ASN A 84 17.35 9.96 -0.61
C ASN A 84 17.73 8.88 -1.63
N ALA A 85 18.96 8.96 -2.12
CA ALA A 85 19.54 8.04 -3.11
C ALA A 85 19.84 6.64 -2.54
N ASP A 86 19.70 6.41 -1.23
CA ASP A 86 19.61 5.05 -0.69
C ASP A 86 18.27 4.38 -1.04
N LEU A 87 17.17 5.14 -1.04
CA LEU A 87 15.81 4.64 -1.23
C LEU A 87 15.32 4.66 -2.67
N PHE A 88 15.63 5.73 -3.41
CA PHE A 88 15.11 5.95 -4.78
C PHE A 88 16.19 5.82 -5.87
N ALA A 89 15.73 5.56 -7.09
CA ALA A 89 16.43 5.75 -8.34
C ALA A 89 16.00 7.07 -9.02
N GLY A 90 16.89 7.70 -9.80
CA GLY A 90 16.59 8.99 -10.44
C GLY A 90 15.43 8.88 -11.44
N GLU A 91 15.30 7.73 -12.09
CA GLU A 91 14.23 7.39 -13.02
C GLU A 91 12.84 7.35 -12.35
N THR A 92 12.77 7.02 -11.06
CA THR A 92 11.53 7.03 -10.28
C THR A 92 11.19 8.44 -9.79
N VAL A 93 12.19 9.25 -9.43
CA VAL A 93 11.97 10.67 -9.08
C VAL A 93 11.58 11.50 -10.30
N SER A 94 12.25 11.30 -11.44
CA SER A 94 11.88 11.91 -12.72
C SER A 94 10.43 11.59 -13.11
N ARG A 95 10.01 10.32 -12.99
CA ARG A 95 8.61 9.91 -13.20
C ARG A 95 7.62 10.62 -12.25
N ILE A 96 7.97 10.81 -10.97
CA ILE A 96 7.15 11.59 -10.02
C ILE A 96 7.03 13.07 -10.46
N LEU A 97 8.09 13.64 -11.06
CA LEU A 97 8.07 14.99 -11.62
C LEU A 97 7.18 15.08 -12.87
N ASP A 98 7.25 14.11 -13.78
CA ASP A 98 6.38 14.03 -14.95
C ASP A 98 4.90 13.94 -14.56
N HIS A 99 4.56 13.19 -13.49
CA HIS A 99 3.20 13.12 -12.96
C HIS A 99 2.75 14.41 -12.30
N LEU A 100 3.63 15.07 -11.54
CA LEU A 100 3.34 16.38 -10.95
C LEU A 100 3.12 17.44 -12.04
N HIS A 101 3.93 17.44 -13.11
CA HIS A 101 3.76 18.33 -14.25
C HIS A 101 2.43 18.08 -14.95
N THR A 102 2.12 16.82 -15.30
CA THR A 102 0.87 16.42 -15.94
C THR A 102 -0.36 16.83 -15.10
N LEU A 103 -0.29 16.65 -13.77
CA LEU A 103 -1.35 17.07 -12.86
C LEU A 103 -1.53 18.59 -12.84
N LEU A 104 -0.44 19.35 -12.78
CA LEU A 104 -0.48 20.82 -12.78
C LEU A 104 -1.03 21.38 -14.11
N GLU A 105 -0.65 20.81 -15.26
CA GLU A 105 -1.23 21.15 -16.57
C GLU A 105 -2.76 20.97 -16.58
N HIS A 106 -3.25 19.84 -16.08
CA HIS A 106 -4.69 19.56 -16.02
C HIS A 106 -5.43 20.44 -15.00
N ILE A 107 -4.81 20.79 -13.86
CA ILE A 107 -5.35 21.73 -12.88
C ILE A 107 -5.46 23.14 -13.47
N ALA A 108 -4.48 23.57 -14.27
CA ALA A 108 -4.52 24.87 -14.94
C ALA A 108 -5.54 24.91 -16.09
N ALA A 109 -5.75 23.79 -16.79
CA ALA A 109 -6.67 23.70 -17.93
C ALA A 109 -8.15 23.59 -17.52
N ASP A 110 -8.49 22.88 -16.43
CA ASP A 110 -9.84 22.86 -15.84
C ASP A 110 -9.78 23.01 -14.31
N PRO A 111 -9.67 24.26 -13.81
CA PRO A 111 -9.64 24.51 -12.37
C PRO A 111 -10.96 24.23 -11.63
N THR A 112 -12.03 23.85 -12.35
CA THR A 112 -13.33 23.52 -11.74
C THR A 112 -13.50 22.03 -11.46
N ARG A 113 -12.68 21.18 -12.08
CA ARG A 113 -12.69 19.73 -11.91
C ARG A 113 -11.96 19.32 -10.63
N SER A 114 -12.47 18.28 -9.98
CA SER A 114 -11.81 17.68 -8.81
C SER A 114 -10.46 17.09 -9.23
N TRP A 115 -9.37 17.56 -8.61
CA TRP A 115 -8.00 17.10 -8.87
C TRP A 115 -7.84 15.57 -8.73
N VAL A 116 -8.63 14.95 -7.85
CA VAL A 116 -8.70 13.50 -7.62
C VAL A 116 -9.16 12.72 -8.87
N THR A 117 -9.72 13.41 -9.88
CA THR A 117 -10.19 12.83 -11.14
C THR A 117 -9.36 13.23 -12.36
N LEU A 118 -8.24 13.95 -12.16
CA LEU A 118 -7.33 14.34 -13.23
C LEU A 118 -6.30 13.22 -13.48
N PRO A 119 -5.85 13.02 -14.74
CA PRO A 119 -4.84 12.01 -15.03
C PRO A 119 -3.50 12.39 -14.39
N LEU A 120 -2.87 11.42 -13.73
CA LEU A 120 -1.49 11.52 -13.24
C LEU A 120 -0.48 11.02 -14.29
N LEU A 121 -0.89 10.06 -15.13
CA LEU A 121 -0.02 9.45 -16.13
C LEU A 121 0.22 10.39 -17.31
N THR A 122 1.46 10.40 -17.80
CA THR A 122 1.73 10.91 -19.14
C THR A 122 1.04 10.02 -20.19
N ALA A 123 0.65 10.58 -21.33
CA ALA A 123 0.01 9.81 -22.41
C ALA A 123 0.89 8.65 -22.92
N GLN A 124 2.23 8.74 -22.78
CA GLN A 124 3.15 7.66 -23.10
C GLN A 124 3.13 6.53 -22.07
N GLU A 125 2.99 6.84 -20.77
CA GLU A 125 2.81 5.83 -19.73
C GLU A 125 1.44 5.17 -19.80
N GLU A 126 0.37 5.94 -20.09
CA GLU A 126 -0.97 5.37 -20.29
C GLU A 126 -0.95 4.37 -21.45
N GLN A 127 -0.42 4.75 -22.62
CA GLN A 127 -0.19 3.83 -23.74
C GLN A 127 0.59 2.57 -23.32
N LYS A 128 1.69 2.73 -22.58
CA LYS A 128 2.55 1.62 -22.14
C LYS A 128 1.83 0.65 -21.19
N ILE A 129 1.17 1.18 -20.17
CA ILE A 129 0.53 0.42 -19.09
C ILE A 129 -0.78 -0.21 -19.57
N VAL A 130 -1.62 0.57 -20.26
CA VAL A 130 -2.96 0.16 -20.68
C VAL A 130 -2.92 -0.71 -21.94
N HIS A 131 -2.05 -0.41 -22.91
CA HIS A 131 -2.05 -1.07 -24.21
C HIS A 131 -0.81 -1.92 -24.47
N ASP A 132 0.42 -1.38 -24.36
CA ASP A 132 1.62 -2.11 -24.82
C ASP A 132 1.91 -3.35 -23.97
N TRP A 133 1.77 -3.26 -22.63
CA TRP A 133 1.87 -4.41 -21.73
C TRP A 133 0.69 -5.39 -21.82
N ASN A 134 -0.42 -4.97 -22.44
CA ASN A 134 -1.61 -5.78 -22.70
C ASN A 134 -1.74 -6.20 -24.18
N ALA A 135 -0.68 -6.08 -24.98
CA ALA A 135 -0.63 -6.48 -26.38
C ALA A 135 -0.56 -8.02 -26.56
N THR A 136 -1.41 -8.76 -25.84
CA THR A 136 -1.46 -10.22 -25.78
C THR A 136 -2.35 -10.86 -26.86
N ALA A 137 -2.91 -10.04 -27.76
CA ALA A 137 -3.81 -10.50 -28.81
C ALA A 137 -3.11 -11.47 -29.75
N VAL A 138 -3.60 -12.72 -29.80
CA VAL A 138 -3.14 -13.77 -30.72
C VAL A 138 -4.30 -14.19 -31.60
N GLU A 139 -4.09 -14.27 -32.91
CA GLU A 139 -5.10 -14.75 -33.86
C GLU A 139 -5.53 -16.19 -33.50
N SER A 140 -6.65 -16.30 -32.81
CA SER A 140 -7.29 -17.57 -32.48
C SER A 140 -8.02 -18.11 -33.71
N GLY A 141 -7.23 -18.63 -34.65
CA GLY A 141 -7.72 -19.31 -35.86
C GLY A 141 -8.74 -20.39 -35.49
N ARG A 142 -10.03 -20.06 -35.66
CA ARG A 142 -11.22 -20.81 -35.19
C ARG A 142 -10.92 -21.67 -33.95
N ALA A 143 -10.81 -21.04 -32.77
CA ALA A 143 -10.56 -21.73 -31.50
C ALA A 143 -11.40 -23.00 -31.37
N GLU A 144 -10.77 -24.15 -31.57
CA GLU A 144 -11.46 -25.44 -31.65
C GLU A 144 -11.97 -25.83 -30.26
N ASP A 145 -13.14 -26.48 -30.22
CA ASP A 145 -13.68 -26.97 -28.96
C ASP A 145 -12.84 -28.15 -28.43
N VAL A 146 -12.86 -28.35 -27.12
CA VAL A 146 -12.12 -29.40 -26.41
C VAL A 146 -12.43 -30.78 -26.99
N GLN A 147 -13.69 -30.97 -27.40
CA GLN A 147 -14.23 -32.18 -28.00
C GLN A 147 -13.55 -32.49 -29.34
N THR A 148 -13.36 -31.49 -30.20
CA THR A 148 -12.74 -31.61 -31.54
C THR A 148 -11.24 -31.87 -31.44
N LEU A 149 -10.56 -31.19 -30.52
CA LEU A 149 -9.13 -31.42 -30.26
C LEU A 149 -8.89 -32.84 -29.70
N PHE A 150 -9.74 -33.30 -28.78
CA PHE A 150 -9.69 -34.67 -28.27
C PHE A 150 -10.01 -35.71 -29.36
N GLU A 151 -11.08 -35.50 -30.14
CA GLU A 151 -11.51 -36.39 -31.22
C GLU A 151 -10.45 -36.57 -32.32
N ARG A 152 -9.69 -35.51 -32.63
CA ARG A 152 -8.51 -35.58 -33.50
C ARG A 152 -7.41 -36.46 -32.91
N GLN A 153 -7.19 -36.38 -31.60
CA GLN A 153 -6.18 -37.20 -30.93
C GLN A 153 -6.56 -38.69 -30.91
N VAL A 154 -7.85 -39.00 -30.78
CA VAL A 154 -8.42 -40.35 -30.90
C VAL A 154 -8.21 -40.93 -32.30
N GLU A 155 -8.29 -40.12 -33.37
CA GLU A 155 -7.95 -40.56 -34.74
C GLU A 155 -6.45 -40.85 -34.91
N GLN A 156 -5.59 -40.03 -34.30
CA GLN A 156 -4.14 -40.14 -34.47
C GLN A 156 -3.51 -41.29 -33.67
N ALA A 157 -4.02 -41.58 -32.47
CA ALA A 157 -3.44 -42.58 -31.57
C ALA A 157 -4.51 -43.37 -30.77
N PRO A 158 -5.45 -44.06 -31.44
CA PRO A 158 -6.61 -44.69 -30.78
C PRO A 158 -6.22 -45.69 -29.67
N ALA A 159 -5.16 -46.46 -29.88
CA ALA A 159 -4.67 -47.48 -28.95
C ALA A 159 -3.66 -46.96 -27.90
N ALA A 160 -3.37 -45.66 -27.86
CA ALA A 160 -2.54 -45.08 -26.80
C ALA A 160 -3.32 -44.99 -25.48
N PRO A 161 -2.65 -45.09 -24.31
CA PRO A 161 -3.29 -44.84 -23.02
C PRO A 161 -3.69 -43.36 -22.90
N ALA A 162 -4.96 -43.11 -22.58
CA ALA A 162 -5.48 -41.78 -22.26
C ALA A 162 -5.53 -41.54 -20.76
N LEU A 163 -5.96 -42.54 -19.98
CA LEU A 163 -6.05 -42.48 -18.52
C LEU A 163 -5.31 -43.65 -17.89
N VAL A 164 -4.70 -43.40 -16.73
CA VAL A 164 -4.11 -44.42 -15.85
C VAL A 164 -4.69 -44.23 -14.45
N TYR A 165 -5.25 -45.29 -13.86
CA TYR A 165 -5.81 -45.28 -12.51
C TYR A 165 -5.41 -46.56 -11.77
N GLY A 166 -4.47 -46.45 -10.84
CA GLY A 166 -3.83 -47.62 -10.21
C GLY A 166 -3.17 -48.52 -11.26
N SER A 167 -3.70 -49.75 -11.43
CA SER A 167 -3.28 -50.69 -12.47
C SER A 167 -4.14 -50.68 -13.74
N GLU A 168 -5.23 -49.91 -13.77
CA GLU A 168 -6.10 -49.77 -14.93
C GLU A 168 -5.53 -48.75 -15.93
N GLN A 169 -5.67 -49.04 -17.22
CA GLN A 169 -5.33 -48.13 -18.31
C GLN A 169 -6.46 -48.10 -19.34
N VAL A 170 -7.05 -46.93 -19.54
CA VAL A 170 -8.13 -46.71 -20.52
C VAL A 170 -7.52 -46.07 -21.77
N SER A 171 -7.77 -46.65 -22.94
CA SER A 171 -7.25 -46.15 -24.22
C SER A 171 -8.01 -44.91 -24.71
N TYR A 172 -7.40 -44.12 -25.61
CA TYR A 172 -8.08 -43.00 -26.27
C TYR A 172 -9.36 -43.44 -26.99
N GLN A 173 -9.31 -44.58 -27.69
CA GLN A 173 -10.47 -45.15 -28.37
C GLN A 173 -11.59 -45.55 -27.39
N GLU A 174 -11.25 -46.22 -26.30
CA GLU A 174 -12.22 -46.66 -25.28
C GLU A 174 -12.84 -45.48 -24.54
N LEU A 175 -12.04 -44.47 -24.18
CA LEU A 175 -12.49 -43.23 -23.57
C LEU A 175 -13.47 -42.48 -24.49
N ASP A 176 -13.14 -42.34 -25.78
CA ASP A 176 -14.04 -41.71 -26.77
C ASP A 176 -15.33 -42.51 -26.96
N GLN A 177 -15.25 -43.83 -27.04
CA GLN A 177 -16.43 -44.69 -27.23
C GLN A 177 -17.37 -44.63 -26.03
N ARG A 178 -16.86 -44.79 -24.79
CA ARG A 178 -17.67 -44.68 -23.57
C ARG A 178 -18.25 -43.26 -23.40
N ALA A 179 -17.49 -42.21 -23.73
CA ALA A 179 -17.96 -40.83 -23.69
C ALA A 179 -19.02 -40.52 -24.77
N ASN A 180 -18.86 -41.04 -26.00
CA ASN A 180 -19.85 -40.91 -27.06
C ASN A 180 -21.18 -41.59 -26.67
N GLN A 181 -21.12 -42.80 -26.10
CA GLN A 181 -22.31 -43.53 -25.66
C GLN A 181 -23.11 -42.76 -24.60
N LEU A 182 -22.43 -42.25 -23.56
CA LEU A 182 -23.08 -41.40 -22.56
C LEU A 182 -23.58 -40.07 -23.17
N ALA A 183 -22.86 -39.48 -24.14
CA ALA A 183 -23.32 -38.28 -24.82
C ALA A 183 -24.63 -38.49 -25.61
N HIS A 184 -24.78 -39.61 -26.34
CA HIS A 184 -26.03 -39.97 -27.01
C HIS A 184 -27.19 -40.14 -26.02
N TYR A 185 -26.95 -40.80 -24.88
CA TYR A 185 -27.94 -40.94 -23.82
C TYR A 185 -28.35 -39.59 -23.21
N LEU A 186 -27.38 -38.70 -22.98
CA LEU A 186 -27.64 -37.34 -22.47
C LEU A 186 -28.42 -36.48 -23.48
N GLN A 187 -28.11 -36.57 -24.78
CA GLN A 187 -28.88 -35.89 -25.83
C GLN A 187 -30.32 -36.41 -25.93
N GLN A 188 -30.53 -37.73 -25.83
CA GLN A 188 -31.87 -38.33 -25.72
C GLN A 188 -32.62 -37.88 -24.45
N SER A 189 -31.89 -37.59 -23.37
CA SER A 189 -32.41 -37.01 -22.13
C SER A 189 -32.60 -35.48 -22.20
N GLY A 190 -32.39 -34.84 -23.36
CA GLY A 190 -32.64 -33.40 -23.59
C GLY A 190 -31.45 -32.46 -23.34
N VAL A 191 -30.23 -32.98 -23.13
CA VAL A 191 -29.02 -32.16 -23.02
C VAL A 191 -28.65 -31.54 -24.37
N LYS A 192 -28.28 -30.26 -24.33
CA LYS A 192 -28.00 -29.37 -25.47
C LYS A 192 -27.14 -28.19 -24.99
N ALA A 193 -26.82 -27.28 -25.92
CA ALA A 193 -26.18 -25.99 -25.65
C ALA A 193 -26.76 -25.29 -24.40
N ASP A 194 -25.86 -24.91 -23.48
CA ASP A 194 -26.12 -24.29 -22.16
C ASP A 194 -26.95 -25.11 -21.15
N THR A 195 -27.34 -26.37 -21.45
CA THR A 195 -27.92 -27.26 -20.42
C THR A 195 -26.84 -27.69 -19.43
N LEU A 196 -27.10 -27.51 -18.14
CA LEU A 196 -26.23 -27.93 -17.05
C LEU A 196 -26.49 -29.39 -16.66
N VAL A 197 -25.42 -30.18 -16.54
CA VAL A 197 -25.46 -31.57 -16.06
C VAL A 197 -24.53 -31.72 -14.86
N GLY A 198 -25.06 -32.18 -13.73
CA GLY A 198 -24.23 -32.42 -12.55
C GLY A 198 -23.42 -33.71 -12.66
N LEU A 199 -22.20 -33.72 -12.12
CA LEU A 199 -21.33 -34.88 -12.04
C LEU A 199 -21.05 -35.21 -10.57
N TYR A 200 -21.80 -36.16 -10.01
CA TYR A 200 -21.63 -36.65 -8.64
C TYR A 200 -20.88 -37.99 -8.69
N LEU A 201 -19.56 -37.90 -8.88
CA LEU A 201 -18.65 -39.02 -9.10
C LEU A 201 -17.31 -38.74 -8.40
N GLU A 202 -16.74 -39.79 -7.80
CA GLU A 202 -15.37 -39.79 -7.28
C GLU A 202 -14.36 -39.77 -8.44
N ARG A 203 -13.13 -39.31 -8.17
CA ARG A 203 -12.04 -39.24 -9.16
C ARG A 203 -11.65 -40.63 -9.69
N SER A 204 -12.13 -40.91 -10.89
CA SER A 204 -12.12 -42.21 -11.56
C SER A 204 -12.11 -42.03 -13.09
N PRO A 205 -11.85 -43.08 -13.88
CA PRO A 205 -12.05 -43.02 -15.33
C PRO A 205 -13.49 -42.60 -15.71
N GLU A 206 -14.48 -43.06 -14.95
CA GLU A 206 -15.90 -42.72 -15.07
C GLU A 206 -16.15 -41.20 -14.97
N LEU A 207 -15.48 -40.49 -14.06
CA LEU A 207 -15.58 -39.03 -13.95
C LEU A 207 -15.13 -38.34 -15.24
N ILE A 208 -14.03 -38.80 -15.84
CA ILE A 208 -13.48 -38.19 -17.07
C ILE A 208 -14.33 -38.55 -18.30
N ILE A 209 -14.86 -39.78 -18.35
CA ILE A 209 -15.88 -40.19 -19.32
C ILE A 209 -17.09 -39.26 -19.23
N ALA A 210 -17.57 -38.96 -18.03
CA ALA A 210 -18.73 -38.10 -17.82
C ALA A 210 -18.47 -36.64 -18.24
N VAL A 211 -17.29 -36.08 -17.90
CA VAL A 211 -16.86 -34.75 -18.37
C VAL A 211 -16.87 -34.68 -19.90
N LEU A 212 -16.20 -35.62 -20.56
CA LEU A 212 -16.12 -35.63 -22.02
C LEU A 212 -17.51 -35.87 -22.65
N ALA A 213 -18.36 -36.71 -22.05
CA ALA A 213 -19.70 -36.99 -22.54
C ALA A 213 -20.64 -35.77 -22.47
N VAL A 214 -20.62 -35.00 -21.37
CA VAL A 214 -21.43 -33.78 -21.24
C VAL A 214 -21.02 -32.75 -22.30
N LEU A 215 -19.71 -32.53 -22.46
CA LEU A 215 -19.17 -31.65 -23.49
C LEU A 215 -19.50 -32.14 -24.91
N LYS A 216 -19.40 -33.45 -25.18
CA LYS A 216 -19.75 -34.06 -26.48
C LYS A 216 -21.25 -33.97 -26.80
N ALA A 217 -22.12 -34.08 -25.79
CA ALA A 217 -23.56 -33.83 -25.93
C ALA A 217 -23.87 -32.35 -26.24
N GLY A 218 -22.94 -31.44 -25.94
CA GLY A 218 -23.07 -29.99 -26.09
C GLY A 218 -23.57 -29.28 -24.84
N GLY A 219 -23.66 -29.96 -23.69
CA GLY A 219 -23.99 -29.37 -22.40
C GLY A 219 -22.74 -28.90 -21.64
N ALA A 220 -22.96 -28.28 -20.49
CA ALA A 220 -21.90 -27.86 -19.57
C ALA A 220 -21.95 -28.67 -18.26
N TYR A 221 -20.79 -29.07 -17.74
CA TYR A 221 -20.73 -29.87 -16.52
C TYR A 221 -20.69 -29.02 -15.24
N VAL A 222 -21.29 -29.55 -14.17
CA VAL A 222 -21.26 -28.98 -12.82
C VAL A 222 -20.70 -30.05 -11.87
N PRO A 223 -19.45 -29.95 -11.40
CA PRO A 223 -18.87 -30.96 -10.52
C PRO A 223 -19.53 -30.91 -9.13
N LEU A 224 -19.94 -32.08 -8.64
CA LEU A 224 -20.57 -32.29 -7.34
C LEU A 224 -19.68 -33.23 -6.52
N ASP A 225 -18.79 -32.65 -5.73
CA ASP A 225 -17.76 -33.36 -4.97
C ASP A 225 -18.37 -34.30 -3.91
N PRO A 226 -18.14 -35.62 -3.96
CA PRO A 226 -18.70 -36.58 -3.00
C PRO A 226 -18.31 -36.32 -1.54
N SER A 227 -17.18 -35.64 -1.28
CA SER A 227 -16.75 -35.27 0.07
C SER A 227 -17.62 -34.18 0.71
N TYR A 228 -18.42 -33.44 -0.08
CA TYR A 228 -19.21 -32.33 0.43
C TYR A 228 -20.39 -32.81 1.31
N PRO A 229 -20.84 -31.97 2.27
CA PRO A 229 -22.06 -32.22 3.04
C PRO A 229 -23.31 -32.23 2.14
N ALA A 230 -24.34 -32.97 2.56
CA ALA A 230 -25.57 -33.14 1.79
C ALA A 230 -26.27 -31.80 1.51
N GLU A 231 -26.35 -30.90 2.50
CA GLU A 231 -26.95 -29.57 2.32
C GLU A 231 -26.24 -28.74 1.25
N ARG A 232 -24.91 -28.86 1.14
CA ARG A 232 -24.13 -28.15 0.11
C ARG A 232 -24.42 -28.70 -1.29
N LEU A 233 -24.52 -30.01 -1.42
CA LEU A 233 -24.84 -30.70 -2.69
C LEU A 233 -26.26 -30.38 -3.16
N VAL A 234 -27.23 -30.37 -2.23
CA VAL A 234 -28.60 -29.89 -2.48
C VAL A 234 -28.60 -28.43 -2.91
N ALA A 235 -27.96 -27.53 -2.15
CA ALA A 235 -27.95 -26.10 -2.46
C ALA A 235 -27.29 -25.77 -3.82
N ILE A 236 -26.23 -26.50 -4.21
CA ILE A 236 -25.62 -26.37 -5.54
C ILE A 236 -26.59 -26.87 -6.62
N ALA A 237 -27.20 -28.05 -6.45
CA ALA A 237 -28.11 -28.63 -7.44
C ALA A 237 -29.38 -27.77 -7.64
N GLU A 238 -29.94 -27.23 -6.56
CA GLU A 238 -31.07 -26.30 -6.59
C GLU A 238 -30.68 -24.96 -7.23
N ASN A 239 -29.53 -24.37 -6.86
CA ASN A 239 -29.07 -23.08 -7.41
C ASN A 239 -28.72 -23.15 -8.90
N ALA A 240 -28.18 -24.28 -9.38
CA ALA A 240 -27.95 -24.55 -10.80
C ALA A 240 -29.18 -25.07 -11.55
N HIS A 241 -30.31 -25.32 -10.86
CA HIS A 241 -31.53 -25.91 -11.41
C HIS A 241 -31.27 -27.23 -12.19
N LEU A 242 -30.40 -28.09 -11.65
CA LEU A 242 -29.97 -29.32 -12.32
C LEU A 242 -31.16 -30.27 -12.53
N GLN A 243 -31.44 -30.59 -13.79
CA GLN A 243 -32.45 -31.60 -14.16
C GLN A 243 -31.85 -33.01 -14.17
N THR A 244 -30.56 -33.14 -14.48
CA THR A 244 -29.85 -34.41 -14.66
C THR A 244 -28.53 -34.39 -13.88
N VAL A 245 -28.26 -35.46 -13.13
CA VAL A 245 -26.96 -35.72 -12.49
C VAL A 245 -26.47 -37.11 -12.88
N VAL A 246 -25.24 -37.19 -13.40
CA VAL A 246 -24.53 -38.45 -13.63
C VAL A 246 -23.86 -38.87 -12.32
N THR A 247 -24.02 -40.14 -11.94
CA THR A 247 -23.53 -40.74 -10.68
C THR A 247 -23.15 -42.20 -10.89
N SER A 248 -22.53 -42.85 -9.91
CA SER A 248 -22.34 -44.30 -9.87
C SER A 248 -23.41 -45.01 -9.04
N ASP A 249 -23.58 -46.32 -9.23
CA ASP A 249 -24.44 -47.16 -8.38
C ASP A 249 -23.92 -47.33 -6.93
N GLN A 250 -22.66 -46.97 -6.67
CA GLN A 250 -21.98 -47.18 -5.40
C GLN A 250 -22.10 -45.97 -4.45
N LEU A 251 -22.34 -44.78 -5.00
CA LEU A 251 -22.49 -43.55 -4.23
C LEU A 251 -23.91 -43.42 -3.66
N GLU A 252 -24.04 -43.55 -2.34
CA GLU A 252 -25.29 -43.23 -1.64
C GLU A 252 -25.61 -41.74 -1.86
N SER A 253 -26.70 -41.48 -2.58
CA SER A 253 -26.92 -40.18 -3.22
C SER A 253 -27.46 -39.15 -2.25
N LYS A 254 -26.60 -38.26 -1.76
CA LYS A 254 -26.91 -37.04 -0.97
C LYS A 254 -27.66 -35.95 -1.77
N LEU A 255 -28.36 -36.33 -2.82
CA LEU A 255 -28.92 -35.43 -3.86
C LEU A 255 -30.44 -35.26 -3.69
N PRO A 256 -31.03 -34.15 -4.18
CA PRO A 256 -32.48 -33.95 -4.16
C PRO A 256 -33.25 -35.07 -4.88
N GLU A 257 -34.52 -35.28 -4.51
CA GLU A 257 -35.40 -36.31 -5.12
C GLU A 257 -35.88 -35.92 -6.53
N ASN A 258 -35.95 -34.63 -6.83
CA ASN A 258 -36.50 -34.07 -8.08
C ASN A 258 -35.51 -34.03 -9.25
N VAL A 259 -34.33 -34.66 -9.11
CA VAL A 259 -33.25 -34.67 -10.11
C VAL A 259 -33.15 -36.05 -10.74
N GLN A 260 -33.11 -36.13 -12.08
CA GLN A 260 -32.90 -37.39 -12.79
C GLN A 260 -31.47 -37.89 -12.56
N ARG A 261 -31.34 -38.98 -11.79
CA ARG A 261 -30.07 -39.66 -11.52
C ARG A 261 -29.76 -40.62 -12.66
N VAL A 262 -28.62 -40.45 -13.30
CA VAL A 262 -28.13 -41.29 -14.41
C VAL A 262 -26.94 -42.09 -13.91
N SER A 263 -27.14 -43.38 -13.67
CA SER A 263 -26.03 -44.29 -13.35
C SER A 263 -25.13 -44.47 -14.57
N ILE A 264 -23.85 -44.16 -14.43
CA ILE A 264 -22.85 -44.32 -15.50
C ILE A 264 -22.55 -45.79 -15.83
N GLN A 265 -22.94 -46.72 -14.95
CA GLN A 265 -22.91 -48.17 -15.19
C GLN A 265 -24.17 -48.70 -15.91
N SER A 266 -25.15 -47.85 -16.26
CA SER A 266 -26.42 -48.30 -16.85
C SER A 266 -26.23 -49.00 -18.21
N LEU A 267 -26.84 -50.18 -18.36
CA LEU A 267 -26.87 -50.93 -19.62
C LEU A 267 -27.44 -50.11 -20.79
N HIS A 268 -28.39 -49.21 -20.53
CA HIS A 268 -28.98 -48.33 -21.55
C HIS A 268 -28.02 -47.25 -22.09
N ILE A 269 -26.86 -47.07 -21.45
CA ILE A 269 -25.73 -46.29 -22.00
C ILE A 269 -24.87 -47.21 -22.87
N ALA A 270 -24.54 -48.42 -22.39
CA ALA A 270 -23.76 -49.40 -23.14
C ALA A 270 -24.44 -49.88 -24.44
N GLU A 271 -25.76 -49.76 -24.55
CA GLU A 271 -26.57 -50.00 -25.75
C GLU A 271 -26.52 -48.86 -26.79
N GLN A 272 -25.96 -47.69 -26.45
CA GLN A 272 -25.92 -46.52 -27.34
C GLN A 272 -24.85 -46.63 -28.43
N SER A 273 -24.94 -45.75 -29.44
CA SER A 273 -23.90 -45.64 -30.46
C SER A 273 -22.57 -45.20 -29.87
N THR A 274 -21.50 -45.86 -30.29
CA THR A 274 -20.11 -45.46 -30.01
C THR A 274 -19.58 -44.41 -30.99
N SER A 275 -20.35 -44.05 -32.03
CA SER A 275 -20.00 -42.98 -32.97
C SER A 275 -20.12 -41.60 -32.33
N ARG A 276 -19.35 -40.62 -32.80
CA ARG A 276 -19.48 -39.22 -32.35
C ARG A 276 -20.94 -38.71 -32.47
N PRO A 277 -21.47 -38.01 -31.45
CA PRO A 277 -22.77 -37.36 -31.55
C PRO A 277 -22.71 -36.12 -32.46
N GLU A 278 -23.83 -35.74 -33.05
CA GLU A 278 -23.96 -34.43 -33.69
C GLU A 278 -24.07 -33.36 -32.59
N ARG A 279 -23.22 -32.33 -32.65
CA ARG A 279 -23.21 -31.22 -31.68
C ARG A 279 -23.38 -29.87 -32.36
N MET A 280 -24.17 -29.00 -31.74
CA MET A 280 -24.30 -27.58 -32.11
C MET A 280 -23.87 -26.74 -30.91
N VAL A 281 -22.63 -26.26 -30.92
CA VAL A 281 -22.01 -25.48 -29.84
C VAL A 281 -21.36 -24.25 -30.47
N ASP A 282 -21.71 -23.06 -29.98
CA ASP A 282 -20.98 -21.82 -30.25
C ASP A 282 -19.89 -21.62 -29.17
N PRO A 283 -18.73 -21.01 -29.46
CA PRO A 283 -17.73 -20.72 -28.44
C PRO A 283 -18.25 -19.89 -27.24
N GLY A 284 -19.33 -19.12 -27.40
CA GLY A 284 -20.01 -18.41 -26.31
C GLY A 284 -20.86 -19.30 -25.38
N ASN A 285 -21.15 -20.54 -25.75
CA ASN A 285 -21.84 -21.51 -24.90
C ASN A 285 -20.99 -21.91 -23.70
N LEU A 286 -21.65 -22.35 -22.63
CA LEU A 286 -21.00 -22.82 -21.41
C LEU A 286 -20.26 -24.15 -21.67
N ALA A 287 -19.10 -24.30 -21.04
CA ALA A 287 -18.36 -25.56 -20.96
C ALA A 287 -18.47 -26.18 -19.55
N TYR A 288 -18.42 -25.35 -18.51
CA TYR A 288 -18.64 -25.78 -17.13
C TYR A 288 -19.13 -24.64 -16.22
N VAL A 289 -19.68 -25.02 -15.06
CA VAL A 289 -19.93 -24.11 -13.94
C VAL A 289 -19.24 -24.65 -12.70
N ILE A 290 -18.30 -23.90 -12.12
CA ILE A 290 -17.60 -24.26 -10.89
C ILE A 290 -18.06 -23.35 -9.74
N TYR A 291 -18.33 -23.95 -8.58
CA TYR A 291 -18.90 -23.25 -7.43
C TYR A 291 -17.82 -22.79 -6.44
N THR A 292 -17.60 -21.49 -6.37
CA THR A 292 -16.73 -20.86 -5.39
C THR A 292 -17.49 -20.58 -4.08
N SER A 293 -16.74 -20.26 -3.02
CA SER A 293 -17.28 -19.76 -1.76
C SER A 293 -18.03 -18.44 -1.94
N GLY A 294 -18.92 -18.09 -1.02
CA GLY A 294 -19.78 -16.92 -1.15
C GLY A 294 -19.97 -16.09 0.11
N SER A 295 -19.65 -14.80 0.01
CA SER A 295 -19.80 -13.73 1.03
C SER A 295 -21.16 -13.63 1.72
N THR A 296 -22.22 -14.20 1.13
CA THR A 296 -23.60 -14.24 1.65
C THR A 296 -23.96 -15.57 2.34
N GLY A 297 -23.01 -16.51 2.47
CA GLY A 297 -23.27 -17.88 2.94
C GLY A 297 -23.87 -18.81 1.88
N THR A 298 -23.93 -18.38 0.61
CA THR A 298 -24.46 -19.16 -0.52
C THR A 298 -23.38 -19.32 -1.61
N PRO A 299 -23.04 -20.56 -2.02
CA PRO A 299 -22.04 -20.80 -3.07
C PRO A 299 -22.30 -20.05 -4.39
N LYS A 300 -21.24 -19.61 -5.06
CA LYS A 300 -21.28 -18.79 -6.28
C LYS A 300 -20.85 -19.62 -7.50
N GLY A 301 -21.80 -20.01 -8.35
CA GLY A 301 -21.49 -20.79 -9.56
C GLY A 301 -20.95 -19.90 -10.69
N VAL A 302 -19.66 -19.99 -10.96
CA VAL A 302 -18.95 -19.23 -12.01
C VAL A 302 -19.17 -19.88 -13.37
N MET A 303 -19.80 -19.16 -14.30
CA MET A 303 -20.19 -19.68 -15.61
C MET A 303 -19.09 -19.50 -16.67
N ILE A 304 -18.37 -20.57 -17.02
CA ILE A 304 -17.26 -20.55 -17.99
C ILE A 304 -17.72 -20.95 -19.39
N SER A 305 -17.29 -20.18 -20.40
CA SER A 305 -17.57 -20.44 -21.81
C SER A 305 -16.49 -21.31 -22.48
N HIS A 306 -16.88 -22.00 -23.55
CA HIS A 306 -15.95 -22.73 -24.42
C HIS A 306 -14.82 -21.83 -24.96
N ARG A 307 -15.10 -20.56 -25.26
CA ARG A 307 -14.10 -19.57 -25.74
C ARG A 307 -13.00 -19.31 -24.71
N GLY A 308 -13.38 -19.07 -23.45
CA GLY A 308 -12.42 -18.84 -22.36
C GLY A 308 -11.58 -20.09 -22.09
N LEU A 309 -12.22 -21.25 -22.03
CA LEU A 309 -11.56 -22.54 -21.84
C LEU A 309 -10.59 -22.88 -22.98
N SER A 310 -11.03 -22.83 -24.25
CA SER A 310 -10.15 -23.10 -25.39
C SER A 310 -9.03 -22.07 -25.52
N ASN A 311 -9.20 -20.81 -25.09
CA ASN A 311 -8.10 -19.85 -25.04
C ASN A 311 -7.03 -20.26 -24.02
N TYR A 312 -7.43 -20.54 -22.76
CA TYR A 312 -6.51 -21.00 -21.72
C TYR A 312 -5.78 -22.28 -22.15
N LEU A 313 -6.50 -23.27 -22.69
CA LEU A 313 -5.91 -24.55 -23.07
C LEU A 313 -4.93 -24.45 -24.25
N ASN A 314 -5.24 -23.70 -25.31
CA ASN A 314 -4.31 -23.50 -26.42
C ASN A 314 -3.03 -22.79 -25.96
N TRP A 315 -3.16 -21.78 -25.09
CA TRP A 315 -2.01 -21.11 -24.48
C TRP A 315 -1.19 -22.05 -23.58
N ALA A 316 -1.85 -22.79 -22.68
CA ALA A 316 -1.21 -23.69 -21.72
C ALA A 316 -0.48 -24.86 -22.41
N ILE A 317 -1.07 -25.46 -23.44
CA ILE A 317 -0.45 -26.52 -24.26
C ILE A 317 0.90 -26.05 -24.84
N ALA A 318 0.93 -24.83 -25.39
CA ALA A 318 2.12 -24.25 -25.99
C ALA A 318 3.14 -23.81 -24.92
N HIS A 319 2.71 -23.03 -23.92
CA HIS A 319 3.62 -22.42 -22.95
C HIS A 319 4.19 -23.42 -21.93
N TYR A 320 3.38 -24.38 -21.44
CA TYR A 320 3.87 -25.47 -20.60
C TYR A 320 4.51 -26.61 -21.41
N ALA A 321 4.67 -26.43 -22.73
CA ALA A 321 5.33 -27.36 -23.66
C ALA A 321 4.82 -28.81 -23.54
N VAL A 322 3.49 -28.98 -23.40
CA VAL A 322 2.89 -30.24 -22.90
C VAL A 322 3.14 -31.45 -23.82
N SER A 323 3.34 -31.18 -25.11
CA SER A 323 3.74 -32.16 -26.12
C SER A 323 5.13 -32.79 -25.89
N THR A 324 5.98 -32.21 -25.05
CA THR A 324 7.37 -32.65 -24.82
C THR A 324 7.55 -33.74 -23.75
N GLY A 325 6.62 -33.85 -22.80
CA GLY A 325 6.69 -34.82 -21.71
C GLY A 325 5.77 -36.03 -21.89
N ASN A 326 5.63 -36.82 -20.83
CA ASN A 326 4.86 -38.05 -20.75
C ASN A 326 3.54 -37.87 -19.99
N GLY A 327 2.85 -36.73 -20.13
CA GLY A 327 1.50 -36.53 -19.58
C GLY A 327 1.45 -35.67 -18.33
N SER A 328 0.54 -35.98 -17.42
CA SER A 328 0.25 -35.13 -16.25
C SER A 328 -0.42 -35.93 -15.14
N VAL A 329 -0.45 -35.34 -13.94
CA VAL A 329 -1.07 -35.93 -12.74
C VAL A 329 -2.25 -35.08 -12.29
N VAL A 330 -3.43 -35.70 -12.16
CA VAL A 330 -4.62 -35.10 -11.54
C VAL A 330 -4.71 -35.56 -10.09
N HIS A 331 -4.19 -34.72 -9.19
CA HIS A 331 -4.26 -34.94 -7.74
C HIS A 331 -5.39 -34.15 -7.04
N SER A 332 -5.96 -33.15 -7.71
CA SER A 332 -7.02 -32.27 -7.19
C SER A 332 -8.45 -32.70 -7.60
N PRO A 333 -9.50 -32.34 -6.81
CA PRO A 333 -10.89 -32.58 -7.18
C PRO A 333 -11.33 -31.76 -8.40
N LEU A 334 -12.26 -32.29 -9.20
CA LEU A 334 -12.84 -31.59 -10.36
C LEU A 334 -13.67 -30.35 -9.95
N ALA A 335 -14.08 -30.25 -8.68
CA ALA A 335 -14.74 -29.06 -8.13
C ALA A 335 -13.85 -27.80 -8.13
N PHE A 336 -12.55 -27.93 -8.43
CA PHE A 336 -11.62 -26.82 -8.57
C PHE A 336 -11.08 -26.75 -10.00
N ASP A 337 -11.03 -25.53 -10.54
CA ASP A 337 -10.61 -25.22 -11.90
C ASP A 337 -9.11 -25.48 -12.13
N LEU A 338 -8.30 -25.48 -11.07
CA LEU A 338 -6.92 -25.98 -11.06
C LEU A 338 -6.76 -27.37 -11.73
N THR A 339 -7.79 -28.22 -11.67
CA THR A 339 -7.81 -29.54 -12.32
C THR A 339 -7.80 -29.46 -13.85
N VAL A 340 -8.26 -28.35 -14.45
CA VAL A 340 -8.26 -28.11 -15.90
C VAL A 340 -6.84 -28.16 -16.47
N THR A 341 -5.85 -27.56 -15.78
CA THR A 341 -4.43 -27.54 -16.22
C THR A 341 -3.81 -28.94 -16.24
N SER A 342 -4.15 -29.79 -15.27
CA SER A 342 -3.67 -31.18 -15.23
C SER A 342 -4.43 -32.10 -16.18
N LEU A 343 -5.73 -31.88 -16.42
CA LEU A 343 -6.56 -32.81 -17.17
C LEU A 343 -6.44 -32.61 -18.69
N PHE A 344 -6.87 -31.44 -19.19
CA PHE A 344 -7.11 -31.29 -20.63
C PHE A 344 -5.84 -31.16 -21.48
N PRO A 345 -4.81 -30.36 -21.12
CA PRO A 345 -3.63 -30.18 -21.98
C PRO A 345 -2.92 -31.48 -22.37
N ALA A 346 -2.91 -32.50 -21.50
CA ALA A 346 -2.37 -33.82 -21.80
C ALA A 346 -3.27 -34.62 -22.75
N LEU A 347 -4.58 -34.67 -22.49
CA LEU A 347 -5.57 -35.34 -23.34
C LEU A 347 -5.68 -34.73 -24.75
N LEU A 348 -5.44 -33.41 -24.87
CA LEU A 348 -5.46 -32.70 -26.15
C LEU A 348 -4.11 -32.76 -26.90
N THR A 349 -3.10 -33.45 -26.36
CA THR A 349 -1.75 -33.61 -26.97
C THR A 349 -1.27 -35.06 -27.06
N GLY A 350 -2.17 -36.04 -26.88
CA GLY A 350 -1.85 -37.46 -27.07
C GLY A 350 -1.05 -38.08 -25.93
N LYS A 351 -1.08 -37.44 -24.76
CA LYS A 351 -0.43 -37.94 -23.55
C LYS A 351 -1.46 -38.61 -22.64
N HIS A 352 -0.99 -39.39 -21.66
CA HIS A 352 -1.87 -39.97 -20.66
C HIS A 352 -2.04 -39.02 -19.47
N VAL A 353 -3.14 -39.16 -18.75
CA VAL A 353 -3.37 -38.52 -17.45
C VAL A 353 -3.35 -39.59 -16.37
N VAL A 354 -2.50 -39.42 -15.36
CA VAL A 354 -2.53 -40.27 -14.15
C VAL A 354 -3.54 -39.67 -13.18
N LEU A 355 -4.57 -40.44 -12.87
CA LEU A 355 -5.54 -40.13 -11.83
C LEU A 355 -5.00 -40.70 -10.50
N VAL A 356 -4.73 -39.84 -9.53
CA VAL A 356 -4.40 -40.28 -8.16
C VAL A 356 -5.71 -40.62 -7.42
N PRO A 357 -5.76 -41.63 -6.54
CA PRO A 357 -6.92 -41.85 -5.66
C PRO A 357 -7.16 -40.70 -4.66
N GLU A 358 -8.36 -40.65 -4.07
CA GLU A 358 -8.72 -39.73 -2.98
C GLU A 358 -8.32 -40.27 -1.60
N GLU A 359 -8.32 -41.59 -1.42
CA GLU A 359 -7.69 -42.25 -0.26
C GLU A 359 -6.17 -42.07 -0.31
N GLU A 360 -5.55 -41.80 0.85
CA GLU A 360 -4.08 -41.62 1.00
C GLU A 360 -3.46 -40.63 -0.01
N ALA A 361 -4.22 -39.65 -0.50
CA ALA A 361 -3.88 -38.86 -1.70
C ALA A 361 -2.48 -38.20 -1.70
N VAL A 362 -1.94 -37.82 -0.54
CA VAL A 362 -0.57 -37.30 -0.43
C VAL A 362 0.47 -38.39 -0.66
N GLU A 363 0.30 -39.56 -0.06
CA GLU A 363 1.22 -40.69 -0.16
C GLU A 363 1.12 -41.36 -1.54
N GLN A 364 -0.07 -41.39 -2.12
CA GLN A 364 -0.32 -41.81 -3.51
C GLN A 364 0.26 -40.81 -4.53
N LEU A 365 0.17 -39.50 -4.28
CA LEU A 365 0.85 -38.48 -5.09
C LEU A 365 2.37 -38.62 -4.99
N VAL A 366 2.91 -38.85 -3.79
CA VAL A 366 4.35 -39.10 -3.58
C VAL A 366 4.82 -40.33 -4.35
N GLN A 367 4.07 -41.43 -4.31
CA GLN A 367 4.36 -42.64 -5.09
C GLN A 367 4.27 -42.38 -6.60
N THR A 368 3.25 -41.64 -7.06
CA THR A 368 3.07 -41.26 -8.47
C THR A 368 4.24 -40.43 -8.99
N VAL A 369 4.70 -39.44 -8.21
CA VAL A 369 5.86 -38.59 -8.54
C VAL A 369 7.16 -39.40 -8.64
N ARG A 370 7.38 -40.36 -7.72
CA ARG A 370 8.58 -41.22 -7.75
C ARG A 370 8.58 -42.25 -8.88
N GLN A 371 7.40 -42.75 -9.26
CA GLN A 371 7.26 -43.74 -10.34
C GLN A 371 7.22 -43.08 -11.73
N GLY A 372 6.70 -41.86 -11.83
CA GLY A 372 6.58 -41.11 -13.07
C GLY A 372 7.88 -40.49 -13.54
N GLN A 373 8.41 -40.97 -14.67
CA GLN A 373 9.58 -40.38 -15.31
C GLN A 373 9.14 -39.40 -16.42
N HIS A 374 9.39 -38.12 -16.19
CA HIS A 374 9.17 -37.00 -17.11
C HIS A 374 7.72 -36.76 -17.53
N PHE A 375 6.81 -36.51 -16.59
CA PHE A 375 5.54 -35.83 -16.88
C PHE A 375 5.78 -34.49 -17.61
N SER A 376 4.81 -34.05 -18.40
CA SER A 376 4.88 -32.76 -19.11
C SER A 376 4.69 -31.57 -18.17
N LEU A 377 3.74 -31.67 -17.22
CA LEU A 377 3.59 -30.72 -16.12
C LEU A 377 3.08 -31.41 -14.86
N LEU A 378 3.39 -30.81 -13.71
CA LEU A 378 2.75 -31.10 -12.44
C LEU A 378 2.19 -29.77 -11.88
N LYS A 379 0.85 -29.68 -11.80
CA LYS A 379 0.14 -28.52 -11.25
C LYS A 379 0.05 -28.67 -9.72
N LEU A 380 0.54 -27.72 -8.95
CA LEU A 380 0.61 -27.74 -7.48
C LEU A 380 0.08 -26.43 -6.88
N THR A 381 -0.10 -26.42 -5.56
CA THR A 381 -0.19 -25.19 -4.75
C THR A 381 1.04 -25.09 -3.84
N PRO A 382 1.41 -23.89 -3.32
CA PRO A 382 2.48 -23.75 -2.34
C PRO A 382 2.39 -24.72 -1.15
N ALA A 383 1.21 -24.98 -0.60
CA ALA A 383 1.02 -25.99 0.44
C ALA A 383 1.42 -27.42 -0.01
N HIS A 384 1.07 -27.82 -1.24
CA HIS A 384 1.50 -29.13 -1.79
C HIS A 384 3.02 -29.18 -2.01
N VAL A 385 3.63 -28.06 -2.43
CA VAL A 385 5.08 -27.94 -2.61
C VAL A 385 5.82 -28.16 -1.29
N GLU A 386 5.36 -27.57 -0.18
CA GLU A 386 5.96 -27.81 1.14
C GLU A 386 5.73 -29.23 1.68
N ILE A 387 4.56 -29.82 1.44
CA ILE A 387 4.28 -31.21 1.83
C ILE A 387 5.21 -32.18 1.09
N LEU A 388 5.38 -32.04 -0.22
CA LEU A 388 6.18 -32.96 -1.02
C LEU A 388 7.67 -32.96 -0.63
N LYS A 389 8.25 -31.82 -0.20
CA LYS A 389 9.63 -31.74 0.32
C LYS A 389 9.90 -32.66 1.51
N GLN A 390 8.87 -32.99 2.31
CA GLN A 390 9.01 -33.84 3.49
C GLN A 390 9.25 -35.32 3.12
N PHE A 391 8.93 -35.69 1.87
CA PHE A 391 8.99 -37.07 1.38
C PHE A 391 9.90 -37.25 0.15
N ILE A 392 10.11 -36.20 -0.67
CA ILE A 392 10.79 -36.27 -1.97
C ILE A 392 11.89 -35.21 -2.03
N ALA A 393 13.07 -35.59 -2.53
CA ALA A 393 14.17 -34.65 -2.72
C ALA A 393 13.82 -33.62 -3.83
N PRO A 394 14.23 -32.34 -3.72
CA PRO A 394 13.98 -31.32 -4.75
C PRO A 394 14.37 -31.77 -6.16
N GLU A 395 15.47 -32.51 -6.29
CA GLU A 395 16.00 -33.09 -7.53
C GLU A 395 15.13 -34.22 -8.09
N GLU A 396 14.54 -35.05 -7.22
CA GLU A 396 13.66 -36.16 -7.58
C GLU A 396 12.30 -35.63 -8.08
N LEU A 397 11.73 -34.65 -7.37
CA LEU A 397 10.53 -33.94 -7.79
C LEU A 397 10.77 -33.10 -9.07
N ALA A 398 11.93 -32.47 -9.22
CA ALA A 398 12.31 -31.79 -10.46
C ALA A 398 12.47 -32.74 -11.66
N ALA A 399 13.06 -33.94 -11.46
CA ALA A 399 13.19 -34.93 -12.52
C ALA A 399 11.83 -35.52 -12.95
N SER A 400 10.83 -35.49 -12.07
CA SER A 400 9.49 -36.05 -12.33
C SER A 400 8.70 -35.29 -13.42
N ALA A 401 8.95 -33.99 -13.65
CA ALA A 401 8.14 -33.18 -14.57
C ALA A 401 8.91 -32.05 -15.28
N ASN A 402 8.62 -31.80 -16.56
CA ASN A 402 9.25 -30.74 -17.36
C ASN A 402 8.90 -29.31 -16.87
N ALA A 403 7.76 -29.15 -16.19
CA ALA A 403 7.36 -27.90 -15.55
C ALA A 403 6.58 -28.15 -14.25
N LEU A 404 6.88 -27.37 -13.21
CA LEU A 404 6.11 -27.30 -11.97
C LEU A 404 5.29 -26.00 -12.00
N VAL A 405 3.99 -26.12 -12.25
CA VAL A 405 3.06 -24.98 -12.31
C VAL A 405 2.45 -24.83 -10.92
N ILE A 406 2.86 -23.80 -10.18
CA ILE A 406 2.49 -23.57 -8.78
C ILE A 406 1.47 -22.42 -8.74
N GLY A 407 0.35 -22.56 -8.04
CA GLY A 407 -0.62 -21.46 -7.95
C GLY A 407 -1.71 -21.65 -6.90
N GLY A 408 -2.68 -20.75 -6.90
CA GLY A 408 -3.82 -20.76 -5.96
C GLY A 408 -3.57 -20.09 -4.61
N GLU A 409 -2.31 -19.92 -4.20
CA GLU A 409 -1.88 -19.26 -2.95
C GLU A 409 -0.68 -18.33 -3.22
N ALA A 410 -0.31 -17.49 -2.27
CA ALA A 410 0.92 -16.71 -2.36
C ALA A 410 2.16 -17.62 -2.24
N LEU A 411 2.98 -17.64 -3.29
CA LEU A 411 4.25 -18.37 -3.35
C LEU A 411 5.39 -17.51 -2.83
N HIS A 412 6.23 -18.06 -1.97
CA HIS A 412 7.35 -17.36 -1.33
C HIS A 412 8.69 -17.82 -1.93
N ALA A 413 9.67 -16.92 -2.06
CA ALA A 413 10.96 -17.24 -2.68
C ALA A 413 11.81 -18.18 -1.82
N GLU A 414 11.60 -18.14 -0.51
CA GLU A 414 12.20 -18.99 0.51
C GLU A 414 11.80 -20.45 0.29
N SER A 415 10.52 -20.70 -0.06
CA SER A 415 10.03 -22.01 -0.49
C SER A 415 10.81 -22.56 -1.70
N LEU A 416 11.32 -21.69 -2.57
CA LEU A 416 11.97 -22.08 -3.84
C LEU A 416 13.49 -22.27 -3.74
N GLN A 417 14.12 -21.90 -2.62
CA GLN A 417 15.58 -21.91 -2.46
C GLN A 417 16.21 -23.29 -2.75
N ALA A 418 15.53 -24.37 -2.36
CA ALA A 418 16.01 -25.73 -2.58
C ALA A 418 16.10 -26.09 -4.08
N TRP A 419 15.11 -25.72 -4.91
CA TRP A 419 15.19 -25.94 -6.35
C TRP A 419 16.25 -25.07 -7.02
N ARG A 420 16.41 -23.81 -6.58
CA ARG A 420 17.51 -22.94 -7.05
C ARG A 420 18.89 -23.55 -6.79
N GLN A 421 19.09 -24.21 -5.65
CA GLN A 421 20.35 -24.84 -5.29
C GLN A 421 20.59 -26.19 -5.99
N PHE A 422 19.59 -27.08 -6.00
CA PHE A 422 19.79 -28.49 -6.36
C PHE A 422 19.25 -28.88 -7.73
N ALA A 423 18.26 -28.15 -8.26
CA ALA A 423 17.62 -28.43 -9.55
C ALA A 423 17.37 -27.16 -10.40
N PRO A 424 18.40 -26.34 -10.69
CA PRO A 424 18.25 -25.02 -11.33
C PRO A 424 17.77 -25.04 -12.80
N GLN A 425 17.52 -26.22 -13.38
CA GLN A 425 16.96 -26.37 -14.74
C GLN A 425 15.44 -26.63 -14.73
N THR A 426 14.82 -26.70 -13.55
CA THR A 426 13.37 -26.91 -13.40
C THR A 426 12.61 -25.67 -13.85
N ARG A 427 11.64 -25.79 -14.76
CA ARG A 427 10.71 -24.69 -15.06
C ARG A 427 9.72 -24.53 -13.90
N LEU A 428 10.01 -23.61 -13.00
CA LEU A 428 9.13 -23.22 -11.90
C LEU A 428 8.28 -22.05 -12.38
N ILE A 429 6.95 -22.19 -12.36
CA ILE A 429 6.03 -21.16 -12.87
C ILE A 429 5.00 -20.84 -11.80
N ASN A 430 4.98 -19.57 -11.35
CA ASN A 430 3.91 -19.05 -10.50
C ASN A 430 2.72 -18.66 -11.40
N GLU A 431 1.56 -19.28 -11.21
CA GLU A 431 0.34 -19.03 -11.97
C GLU A 431 -0.76 -18.44 -11.06
N TYR A 432 -1.23 -17.26 -11.44
CA TYR A 432 -2.33 -16.56 -10.78
C TYR A 432 -3.54 -16.52 -11.71
N GLY A 433 -4.71 -16.84 -11.15
CA GLY A 433 -6.01 -16.57 -11.73
C GLY A 433 -7.10 -16.69 -10.68
N PRO A 434 -8.16 -15.88 -10.76
CA PRO A 434 -9.46 -16.19 -10.17
C PRO A 434 -10.25 -17.10 -11.14
N THR A 435 -11.14 -17.93 -10.62
CA THR A 435 -12.00 -18.81 -11.43
C THR A 435 -12.86 -18.02 -12.42
N GLU A 436 -13.23 -16.78 -12.07
CA GLU A 436 -13.92 -15.82 -12.93
C GLU A 436 -13.14 -15.36 -14.19
N ALA A 437 -11.86 -15.75 -14.31
CA ALA A 437 -11.01 -15.51 -15.48
C ALA A 437 -10.38 -16.80 -16.07
N VAL A 438 -10.91 -17.98 -15.73
CA VAL A 438 -10.46 -19.32 -16.16
C VAL A 438 -9.03 -19.65 -15.69
N VAL A 439 -8.93 -20.27 -14.51
CA VAL A 439 -7.74 -20.99 -13.99
C VAL A 439 -6.51 -20.11 -13.72
N GLY A 440 -5.86 -19.62 -14.78
CA GLY A 440 -4.64 -18.83 -14.75
C GLY A 440 -4.70 -17.73 -15.81
N CYS A 441 -4.81 -16.47 -15.37
CA CYS A 441 -4.88 -15.31 -16.26
C CYS A 441 -3.51 -14.63 -16.45
N CYS A 442 -2.56 -14.84 -15.53
CA CYS A 442 -1.17 -14.41 -15.65
C CYS A 442 -0.18 -15.41 -15.03
N ILE A 443 1.06 -15.34 -15.50
CA ILE A 443 2.16 -16.18 -14.99
C ILE A 443 3.46 -15.41 -14.83
N TYR A 444 4.28 -15.87 -13.88
CA TYR A 444 5.69 -15.56 -13.75
C TYR A 444 6.52 -16.85 -13.80
N GLU A 445 7.25 -17.07 -14.88
CA GLU A 445 8.26 -18.14 -14.96
C GLU A 445 9.54 -17.67 -14.27
N ILE A 446 9.94 -18.40 -13.23
CA ILE A 446 11.04 -18.02 -12.33
C ILE A 446 12.37 -18.39 -13.01
N ALA A 447 13.20 -17.40 -13.30
CA ALA A 447 14.48 -17.62 -13.94
C ALA A 447 15.49 -18.28 -12.95
N PRO A 448 16.42 -19.13 -13.42
CA PRO A 448 17.42 -19.77 -12.56
C PRO A 448 18.34 -18.79 -11.80
N GLY A 449 18.43 -17.54 -12.25
CA GLY A 449 19.18 -16.45 -11.61
C GLY A 449 18.33 -15.43 -10.85
N ASP A 450 17.02 -15.65 -10.69
CA ASP A 450 16.13 -14.69 -10.01
C ASP A 450 16.50 -14.49 -8.54
N ALA A 451 16.90 -13.28 -8.19
CA ALA A 451 17.15 -12.86 -6.81
C ALA A 451 15.87 -12.39 -6.07
N ASN A 452 14.69 -12.92 -6.42
CA ASN A 452 13.45 -12.61 -5.69
C ASN A 452 13.56 -13.10 -4.23
N THR A 453 13.03 -12.28 -3.31
CA THR A 453 12.96 -12.46 -1.85
C THR A 453 11.54 -12.12 -1.36
N GLY A 454 10.99 -12.86 -0.40
CA GLY A 454 9.58 -12.73 -0.03
C GLY A 454 8.63 -13.26 -1.12
N GLU A 455 7.47 -12.63 -1.30
CA GLU A 455 6.49 -13.10 -2.28
C GLU A 455 6.99 -13.05 -3.73
N VAL A 456 6.73 -14.13 -4.46
CA VAL A 456 7.08 -14.28 -5.88
C VAL A 456 6.04 -13.55 -6.74
N PRO A 457 6.45 -12.74 -7.73
CA PRO A 457 5.51 -12.02 -8.59
C PRO A 457 4.50 -12.93 -9.28
N ILE A 458 3.32 -12.37 -9.60
CA ILE A 458 2.28 -13.04 -10.39
C ILE A 458 2.48 -12.84 -11.90
N GLY A 459 3.32 -11.89 -12.30
CA GLY A 459 3.92 -11.86 -13.63
C GLY A 459 3.12 -11.10 -14.69
N ARG A 460 2.93 -11.71 -15.86
CA ARG A 460 2.38 -11.07 -17.08
C ARG A 460 1.16 -11.83 -17.63
N PRO A 461 0.22 -11.14 -18.29
CA PRO A 461 -0.99 -11.78 -18.84
C PRO A 461 -0.69 -12.89 -19.85
N ILE A 462 -1.58 -13.88 -19.88
CA ILE A 462 -1.60 -14.91 -20.93
C ILE A 462 -2.19 -14.36 -22.25
N ALA A 463 -2.16 -15.17 -23.31
CA ALA A 463 -2.71 -14.78 -24.61
C ALA A 463 -4.20 -14.37 -24.51
N ASN A 464 -4.57 -13.29 -25.21
CA ASN A 464 -5.92 -12.71 -25.25
C ASN A 464 -6.51 -12.29 -23.88
N THR A 465 -5.66 -12.06 -22.88
CA THR A 465 -6.00 -11.52 -21.56
C THR A 465 -5.37 -10.14 -21.38
N CYS A 466 -6.12 -9.20 -20.81
CA CYS A 466 -5.62 -7.88 -20.41
C CYS A 466 -5.68 -7.76 -18.88
N LEU A 467 -4.73 -7.04 -18.29
CA LEU A 467 -4.69 -6.72 -16.86
C LEU A 467 -4.58 -5.21 -16.71
N TYR A 468 -5.40 -4.65 -15.83
CA TYR A 468 -5.38 -3.22 -15.52
C TYR A 468 -5.27 -3.07 -14.00
N VAL A 469 -4.35 -2.21 -13.55
CA VAL A 469 -4.22 -1.86 -12.13
C VAL A 469 -4.81 -0.48 -11.95
N LEU A 470 -5.96 -0.42 -11.30
CA LEU A 470 -6.80 0.79 -11.24
C LEU A 470 -6.96 1.29 -9.81
N ASP A 471 -7.26 2.57 -9.69
CA ASP A 471 -7.68 3.19 -8.43
C ASP A 471 -9.19 3.02 -8.19
N LYS A 472 -9.67 3.59 -7.07
CA LYS A 472 -11.10 3.62 -6.68
C LYS A 472 -12.01 4.42 -7.64
N HIS A 473 -11.45 5.17 -8.58
CA HIS A 473 -12.15 5.92 -9.63
C HIS A 473 -12.05 5.25 -11.02
N LEU A 474 -11.48 4.04 -11.09
CA LEU A 474 -11.21 3.28 -12.32
C LEU A 474 -10.15 3.93 -13.24
N CYS A 475 -9.31 4.82 -12.70
CA CYS A 475 -8.18 5.40 -13.40
C CYS A 475 -6.94 4.48 -13.27
N PRO A 476 -6.14 4.26 -14.33
CA PRO A 476 -4.90 3.48 -14.22
C PRO A 476 -3.88 4.13 -13.28
N VAL A 477 -3.27 3.33 -12.40
CA VAL A 477 -2.25 3.82 -11.45
C VAL A 477 -0.83 3.76 -12.06
N PRO A 478 0.10 4.63 -11.62
CA PRO A 478 1.47 4.57 -12.11
C PRO A 478 2.27 3.32 -11.70
N VAL A 479 3.33 3.07 -12.46
CA VAL A 479 4.37 2.08 -12.12
C VAL A 479 4.95 2.38 -10.73
N GLY A 480 4.98 1.36 -9.87
CA GLY A 480 5.40 1.49 -8.47
C GLY A 480 4.26 1.78 -7.47
N ILE A 481 3.06 2.13 -7.94
CA ILE A 481 1.90 2.43 -7.08
C ILE A 481 1.00 1.19 -6.92
N PRO A 482 0.56 0.84 -5.70
CA PRO A 482 -0.47 -0.18 -5.48
C PRO A 482 -1.85 0.24 -6.01
N GLY A 483 -2.58 -0.70 -6.61
CA GLY A 483 -3.99 -0.54 -6.99
C GLY A 483 -4.74 -1.86 -7.00
N GLU A 484 -6.00 -1.85 -7.41
CA GLU A 484 -6.82 -3.06 -7.54
C GLU A 484 -6.67 -3.66 -8.94
N LEU A 485 -6.58 -5.00 -9.01
CA LEU A 485 -6.48 -5.72 -10.27
C LEU A 485 -7.85 -5.91 -10.95
N TYR A 486 -7.92 -5.56 -12.22
CA TYR A 486 -9.03 -5.82 -13.13
C TYR A 486 -8.54 -6.68 -14.30
N ILE A 487 -9.29 -7.72 -14.65
CA ILE A 487 -8.92 -8.69 -15.70
C ILE A 487 -9.90 -8.57 -16.87
N GLY A 488 -9.41 -8.14 -18.04
CA GLY A 488 -10.15 -8.08 -19.30
C GLY A 488 -9.77 -9.19 -20.28
N GLY A 489 -10.45 -9.24 -21.41
CA GLY A 489 -10.18 -10.20 -22.50
C GLY A 489 -11.03 -11.47 -22.48
N VAL A 490 -10.63 -12.49 -23.25
CA VAL A 490 -11.52 -13.61 -23.61
C VAL A 490 -11.70 -14.68 -22.52
N GLY A 491 -10.85 -14.68 -21.49
CA GLY A 491 -10.97 -15.57 -20.32
C GLY A 491 -12.07 -15.17 -19.34
N VAL A 492 -12.59 -13.94 -19.43
CA VAL A 492 -13.59 -13.41 -18.49
C VAL A 492 -14.90 -14.20 -18.56
N ALA A 493 -15.34 -14.74 -17.42
CA ALA A 493 -16.52 -15.58 -17.29
C ALA A 493 -17.82 -14.87 -17.75
N ARG A 494 -18.85 -15.66 -18.10
CA ARG A 494 -20.17 -15.11 -18.45
C ARG A 494 -20.76 -14.32 -17.27
N GLY A 495 -20.60 -14.83 -16.05
CA GLY A 495 -21.03 -14.22 -14.79
C GLY A 495 -21.21 -15.27 -13.70
N TYR A 496 -21.96 -14.91 -12.66
CA TYR A 496 -22.42 -15.84 -11.62
C TYR A 496 -23.85 -16.33 -11.92
N ILE A 497 -24.07 -17.63 -11.82
CA ILE A 497 -25.37 -18.25 -12.07
C ILE A 497 -26.43 -17.74 -11.09
N ASN A 498 -27.61 -17.37 -11.62
CA ASN A 498 -28.74 -16.83 -10.86
C ASN A 498 -28.42 -15.62 -9.95
N GLN A 499 -27.29 -14.92 -10.16
CA GLN A 499 -26.85 -13.77 -9.37
C GLN A 499 -26.52 -12.57 -10.31
N PRO A 500 -27.52 -11.95 -10.96
CA PRO A 500 -27.30 -10.89 -11.95
C PRO A 500 -26.75 -9.60 -11.32
N GLU A 501 -27.13 -9.27 -10.09
CA GLU A 501 -26.68 -8.06 -9.38
C GLU A 501 -25.18 -8.14 -9.05
N LEU A 502 -24.74 -9.23 -8.41
CA LEU A 502 -23.31 -9.49 -8.17
C LEU A 502 -22.53 -9.63 -9.49
N THR A 503 -23.15 -10.14 -10.55
CA THR A 503 -22.54 -10.18 -11.88
C THR A 503 -22.31 -8.77 -12.41
N ALA A 504 -23.26 -7.84 -12.28
CA ALA A 504 -23.08 -6.45 -12.68
C ALA A 504 -22.06 -5.69 -11.81
N GLU A 505 -21.96 -6.04 -10.52
CA GLU A 505 -20.98 -5.47 -9.57
C GLU A 505 -19.54 -5.90 -9.89
N ARG A 506 -19.33 -7.15 -10.32
CA ARG A 506 -17.99 -7.74 -10.53
C ARG A 506 -17.54 -7.85 -11.98
N PHE A 507 -18.45 -7.90 -12.95
CA PHE A 507 -18.14 -7.97 -14.39
C PHE A 507 -18.53 -6.66 -15.09
N ILE A 508 -17.78 -5.61 -14.77
CA ILE A 508 -18.01 -4.24 -15.25
C ILE A 508 -17.64 -4.08 -16.73
N PRO A 509 -18.10 -3.02 -17.44
CA PRO A 509 -17.62 -2.70 -18.77
C PRO A 509 -16.09 -2.51 -18.81
N ASP A 510 -15.46 -3.00 -19.86
CA ASP A 510 -14.06 -2.74 -20.16
C ASP A 510 -13.95 -1.37 -20.84
N MET A 511 -13.30 -0.41 -20.17
CA MET A 511 -13.16 0.97 -20.66
C MET A 511 -11.94 1.17 -21.57
N PHE A 512 -11.05 0.19 -21.66
CA PHE A 512 -9.74 0.30 -22.30
C PHE A 512 -9.61 -0.57 -23.55
N HIS A 513 -10.39 -1.66 -23.63
CA HIS A 513 -10.36 -2.57 -24.76
C HIS A 513 -11.15 -2.02 -25.97
N SER A 514 -10.51 -2.06 -27.13
CA SER A 514 -11.04 -1.62 -28.44
C SER A 514 -12.28 -2.37 -28.97
N ILE A 515 -12.83 -3.35 -28.24
CA ILE A 515 -13.99 -4.16 -28.67
C ILE A 515 -15.24 -3.71 -27.91
N PRO A 516 -16.27 -3.15 -28.60
CA PRO A 516 -17.50 -2.72 -27.95
C PRO A 516 -18.20 -3.89 -27.22
N GLY A 517 -18.49 -3.70 -25.93
CA GLY A 517 -19.15 -4.71 -25.10
C GLY A 517 -18.19 -5.70 -24.40
N SER A 518 -16.87 -5.50 -24.49
CA SER A 518 -15.91 -6.15 -23.58
C SER A 518 -16.22 -5.81 -22.11
N ARG A 519 -15.80 -6.70 -21.20
CA ARG A 519 -15.99 -6.57 -19.75
C ARG A 519 -14.71 -6.95 -19.01
N CYS A 520 -14.46 -6.28 -17.90
CA CYS A 520 -13.42 -6.64 -16.93
C CYS A 520 -14.04 -7.33 -15.71
N TYR A 521 -13.39 -8.37 -15.21
CA TYR A 521 -13.65 -8.90 -13.86
C TYR A 521 -12.84 -8.11 -12.81
N LYS A 522 -13.55 -7.57 -11.81
CA LYS A 522 -13.01 -6.87 -10.63
C LYS A 522 -12.63 -7.90 -9.55
N THR A 523 -11.33 -8.02 -9.26
CA THR A 523 -10.80 -9.15 -8.48
C THR A 523 -10.90 -9.00 -6.97
N GLY A 524 -10.84 -7.78 -6.44
CA GLY A 524 -10.58 -7.50 -5.02
C GLY A 524 -9.13 -7.74 -4.57
N ASP A 525 -8.23 -8.15 -5.48
CA ASP A 525 -6.80 -8.34 -5.21
C ASP A 525 -6.03 -7.01 -5.38
N GLN A 526 -5.13 -6.71 -4.45
CA GLN A 526 -4.23 -5.56 -4.49
C GLN A 526 -2.89 -5.97 -5.13
N VAL A 527 -2.44 -5.18 -6.11
CA VAL A 527 -1.25 -5.48 -6.92
C VAL A 527 -0.48 -4.21 -7.28
N ARG A 528 0.74 -4.37 -7.82
CA ARG A 528 1.61 -3.28 -8.29
C ARG A 528 2.40 -3.69 -9.54
N TYR A 529 2.57 -2.78 -10.49
CA TYR A 529 3.51 -2.96 -11.61
C TYR A 529 4.96 -2.67 -11.21
N ARG A 530 5.87 -3.58 -11.55
CA ARG A 530 7.32 -3.34 -11.68
C ARG A 530 7.64 -2.54 -12.97
N PRO A 531 8.79 -1.85 -13.05
CA PRO A 531 9.18 -1.05 -14.23
C PRO A 531 9.24 -1.79 -15.58
N ASP A 532 9.40 -3.11 -15.56
CA ASP A 532 9.44 -3.98 -16.74
C ASP A 532 8.05 -4.42 -17.24
N GLY A 533 7.02 -4.33 -16.39
CA GLY A 533 5.65 -4.79 -16.65
C GLY A 533 5.25 -6.10 -15.95
N VAL A 534 6.06 -6.61 -15.03
CA VAL A 534 5.66 -7.72 -14.14
C VAL A 534 4.79 -7.20 -13.00
N LEU A 535 3.69 -7.90 -12.69
CA LEU A 535 2.84 -7.64 -11.54
C LEU A 535 3.33 -8.35 -10.27
N GLU A 536 3.42 -7.59 -9.19
CA GLU A 536 3.52 -8.07 -7.81
C GLU A 536 2.13 -8.16 -7.19
N PHE A 537 1.89 -9.21 -6.40
CA PHE A 537 0.73 -9.31 -5.52
C PHE A 537 1.08 -8.67 -4.17
N LEU A 538 0.09 -8.01 -3.54
CA LEU A 538 0.28 -7.27 -2.28
C LEU A 538 -0.78 -7.62 -1.21
N GLY A 539 -1.78 -8.44 -1.54
CA GLY A 539 -2.88 -8.79 -0.64
C GLY A 539 -4.26 -8.59 -1.28
N ARG A 540 -5.28 -8.32 -0.45
CA ARG A 540 -6.66 -8.11 -0.89
C ARG A 540 -7.32 -6.95 -0.17
N PHE A 541 -8.22 -6.26 -0.87
CA PHE A 541 -9.08 -5.21 -0.31
C PHE A 541 -10.34 -5.76 0.40
N ASP A 542 -10.62 -7.06 0.25
CA ASP A 542 -11.74 -7.75 0.90
C ASP A 542 -11.30 -8.85 1.88
N HIS A 543 -12.26 -9.43 2.60
CA HIS A 543 -12.02 -10.48 3.59
C HIS A 543 -11.95 -11.90 2.98
N GLN A 544 -11.69 -12.06 1.68
CA GLN A 544 -11.43 -13.39 1.12
C GLN A 544 -10.00 -13.81 1.43
N VAL A 545 -9.81 -15.11 1.71
CA VAL A 545 -8.50 -15.67 2.02
C VAL A 545 -8.20 -16.89 1.15
N LYS A 546 -6.91 -17.14 0.90
CA LYS A 546 -6.39 -18.36 0.27
C LYS A 546 -5.72 -19.19 1.36
N VAL A 547 -6.27 -20.38 1.64
CA VAL A 547 -5.81 -21.28 2.69
C VAL A 547 -5.76 -22.71 2.14
N ARG A 548 -4.58 -23.33 2.12
CA ARG A 548 -4.33 -24.70 1.61
C ARG A 548 -4.82 -24.93 0.17
N GLY A 549 -4.72 -23.89 -0.66
CA GLY A 549 -5.18 -23.86 -2.04
C GLY A 549 -6.65 -23.47 -2.24
N TYR A 550 -7.45 -23.40 -1.17
CA TYR A 550 -8.87 -23.06 -1.24
C TYR A 550 -9.07 -21.55 -1.12
N ARG A 551 -9.87 -20.97 -2.03
CA ARG A 551 -10.39 -19.59 -1.91
C ARG A 551 -11.62 -19.63 -1.00
N ILE A 552 -11.51 -19.04 0.19
CA ILE A 552 -12.51 -19.09 1.26
C ILE A 552 -13.02 -17.68 1.55
N GLU A 553 -14.32 -17.50 1.48
CA GLU A 553 -15.02 -16.32 2.01
C GLU A 553 -15.27 -16.53 3.50
N LEU A 554 -14.61 -15.77 4.37
CA LEU A 554 -14.75 -15.90 5.83
C LEU A 554 -16.21 -15.72 6.28
N GLY A 555 -16.98 -14.88 5.56
CA GLY A 555 -18.42 -14.68 5.76
C GLY A 555 -19.28 -15.95 5.57
N GLU A 556 -18.85 -16.93 4.78
CA GLU A 556 -19.59 -18.20 4.63
C GLU A 556 -19.52 -19.04 5.92
N ILE A 557 -18.38 -19.00 6.60
CA ILE A 557 -18.16 -19.63 7.92
C ILE A 557 -18.88 -18.83 9.01
N GLU A 558 -18.88 -17.50 8.93
CA GLU A 558 -19.65 -16.62 9.84
C GLU A 558 -21.16 -16.94 9.76
N VAL A 559 -21.74 -17.03 8.55
CA VAL A 559 -23.15 -17.40 8.35
C VAL A 559 -23.45 -18.83 8.83
N ALA A 560 -22.55 -19.80 8.64
CA ALA A 560 -22.71 -21.15 9.17
C ALA A 560 -22.69 -21.17 10.71
N LEU A 561 -21.85 -20.36 11.35
CA LEU A 561 -21.78 -20.23 12.81
C LEU A 561 -23.04 -19.59 13.40
N LEU A 562 -23.58 -18.54 12.76
CA LEU A 562 -24.79 -17.83 13.20
C LEU A 562 -26.08 -18.67 13.10
N ARG A 563 -26.05 -19.85 12.46
CA ARG A 563 -27.16 -20.81 12.47
C ARG A 563 -27.23 -21.63 13.76
N HIS A 564 -26.15 -21.68 14.55
CA HIS A 564 -26.15 -22.44 15.80
C HIS A 564 -26.94 -21.69 16.90
N PRO A 565 -27.96 -22.30 17.55
CA PRO A 565 -28.83 -21.59 18.52
C PRO A 565 -28.14 -20.97 19.74
N ALA A 566 -26.86 -21.30 19.99
CA ALA A 566 -26.07 -20.74 21.08
C ALA A 566 -25.08 -19.64 20.66
N VAL A 567 -25.04 -19.23 19.39
CA VAL A 567 -24.16 -18.16 18.88
C VAL A 567 -25.01 -16.94 18.53
N SER A 568 -24.72 -15.78 19.14
CA SER A 568 -25.44 -14.53 18.86
C SER A 568 -24.72 -13.63 17.85
N GLU A 569 -23.39 -13.62 17.88
CA GLU A 569 -22.51 -12.90 16.95
C GLU A 569 -21.28 -13.75 16.66
N CYS A 570 -20.62 -13.56 15.51
CA CYS A 570 -19.31 -14.15 15.25
C CYS A 570 -18.51 -13.33 14.22
N VAL A 571 -17.21 -13.61 14.17
CA VAL A 571 -16.29 -13.14 13.14
C VAL A 571 -15.19 -14.16 12.94
N VAL A 572 -14.82 -14.47 11.71
CA VAL A 572 -13.78 -15.47 11.38
C VAL A 572 -12.60 -14.77 10.73
N THR A 573 -11.39 -15.20 11.07
CA THR A 573 -10.12 -14.67 10.55
C THR A 573 -9.13 -15.80 10.27
N VAL A 574 -7.96 -15.45 9.73
CA VAL A 574 -6.82 -16.35 9.55
C VAL A 574 -5.67 -15.91 10.47
N GLN A 575 -4.94 -16.87 11.04
CA GLN A 575 -3.68 -16.64 11.76
C GLN A 575 -2.59 -17.56 11.21
N GLY A 576 -1.33 -17.10 11.22
CA GLY A 576 -0.16 -17.80 10.69
C GLY A 576 0.47 -17.07 9.49
N ASP A 577 1.78 -16.85 9.56
CA ASP A 577 2.50 -16.02 8.58
C ASP A 577 2.66 -16.74 7.23
N ASN A 578 3.12 -18.00 7.26
CA ASN A 578 3.34 -18.81 6.07
C ASN A 578 2.05 -19.51 5.59
N SER A 579 1.93 -19.74 4.28
CA SER A 579 0.76 -20.40 3.67
C SER A 579 0.48 -21.82 4.19
N ALA A 580 1.47 -22.54 4.71
CA ALA A 580 1.29 -23.86 5.33
C ALA A 580 0.71 -23.78 6.76
N ASP A 581 1.09 -22.73 7.51
CA ASP A 581 0.73 -22.53 8.92
C ASP A 581 -0.62 -21.81 9.10
N LYS A 582 -1.21 -21.29 8.01
CA LYS A 582 -2.48 -20.55 8.03
C LYS A 582 -3.63 -21.42 8.54
N ILE A 583 -4.16 -21.05 9.71
CA ILE A 583 -5.32 -21.64 10.36
C ILE A 583 -6.49 -20.67 10.40
N LEU A 584 -7.71 -21.20 10.25
CA LEU A 584 -8.96 -20.47 10.44
C LEU A 584 -9.29 -20.37 11.94
N VAL A 585 -9.55 -19.17 12.43
CA VAL A 585 -9.91 -18.88 13.83
C VAL A 585 -11.26 -18.18 13.87
N ALA A 586 -12.21 -18.76 14.59
CA ALA A 586 -13.57 -18.24 14.74
C ALA A 586 -13.78 -17.63 16.13
N TYR A 587 -14.04 -16.33 16.17
CA TYR A 587 -14.46 -15.62 17.37
C TYR A 587 -15.99 -15.62 17.43
N VAL A 588 -16.57 -16.03 18.55
CA VAL A 588 -18.02 -16.23 18.71
C VAL A 588 -18.51 -15.62 20.02
N VAL A 589 -19.67 -14.99 20.00
CA VAL A 589 -20.37 -14.56 21.22
C VAL A 589 -21.38 -15.63 21.58
N SER A 590 -21.22 -16.22 22.76
CA SER A 590 -21.94 -17.45 23.16
C SER A 590 -21.92 -17.66 24.67
N GLU A 591 -22.97 -18.29 25.19
CA GLU A 591 -23.03 -18.82 26.57
C GLU A 591 -22.29 -20.17 26.72
N LEU A 592 -21.74 -20.73 25.63
CA LEU A 592 -20.91 -21.94 25.66
C LEU A 592 -19.53 -21.63 26.25
N THR A 593 -18.99 -22.53 27.07
CA THR A 593 -17.56 -22.45 27.44
C THR A 593 -16.66 -22.72 26.23
N GLN A 594 -15.42 -22.21 26.24
CA GLN A 594 -14.41 -22.41 25.18
C GLN A 594 -14.32 -23.87 24.68
N ALA A 595 -14.33 -24.85 25.60
CA ALA A 595 -14.26 -26.27 25.26
C ALA A 595 -15.56 -26.82 24.66
N GLN A 596 -16.72 -26.31 25.08
CA GLN A 596 -18.01 -26.65 24.47
C GLN A 596 -18.16 -26.03 23.08
N ALA A 597 -17.73 -24.78 22.89
CA ALA A 597 -17.71 -24.12 21.60
C ALA A 597 -16.84 -24.88 20.59
N ALA A 598 -15.62 -25.24 20.98
CA ALA A 598 -14.71 -26.02 20.14
C ALA A 598 -15.28 -27.39 19.74
N ALA A 599 -16.05 -28.07 20.61
CA ALA A 599 -16.68 -29.35 20.28
C ALA A 599 -17.97 -29.20 19.46
N GLN A 600 -18.90 -28.35 19.91
CA GLN A 600 -20.26 -28.24 19.36
C GLN A 600 -20.28 -27.44 18.06
N LEU A 601 -19.56 -26.32 17.98
CA LEU A 601 -19.54 -25.49 16.77
C LEU A 601 -18.70 -26.15 15.67
N SER A 602 -17.62 -26.86 16.02
CA SER A 602 -16.89 -27.68 15.05
C SER A 602 -17.74 -28.83 14.50
N ALA A 603 -18.61 -29.44 15.31
CA ALA A 603 -19.58 -30.42 14.83
C ALA A 603 -20.61 -29.78 13.88
N HIS A 604 -21.26 -28.70 14.31
CA HIS A 604 -22.32 -28.03 13.53
C HIS A 604 -21.82 -27.47 12.19
N VAL A 605 -20.66 -26.81 12.14
CA VAL A 605 -20.11 -26.29 10.89
C VAL A 605 -19.70 -27.43 9.94
N ARG A 606 -19.32 -28.61 10.46
CA ARG A 606 -19.01 -29.82 9.66
C ARG A 606 -20.24 -30.46 9.01
N GLU A 607 -21.44 -30.19 9.54
CA GLU A 607 -22.70 -30.65 8.93
C GLU A 607 -23.09 -29.81 7.70
N MET A 608 -22.61 -28.56 7.59
CA MET A 608 -22.99 -27.62 6.53
C MET A 608 -21.86 -27.27 5.54
N LEU A 609 -20.60 -27.16 6.01
CA LEU A 609 -19.45 -26.73 5.21
C LEU A 609 -18.39 -27.82 5.02
N PRO A 610 -17.63 -27.81 3.91
CA PRO A 610 -16.53 -28.76 3.69
C PRO A 610 -15.41 -28.63 4.75
N THR A 611 -14.68 -29.72 4.96
CA THR A 611 -13.64 -29.83 6.00
C THR A 611 -12.56 -28.72 5.95
N TYR A 612 -12.24 -28.19 4.76
CA TYR A 612 -11.26 -27.11 4.59
C TYR A 612 -11.75 -25.73 5.05
N MET A 613 -13.07 -25.55 5.26
CA MET A 613 -13.66 -24.34 5.82
C MET A 613 -13.81 -24.38 7.35
N LEU A 614 -13.42 -25.48 8.02
CA LEU A 614 -13.59 -25.61 9.47
C LEU A 614 -12.57 -24.75 10.23
N PRO A 615 -13.02 -23.88 11.17
CA PRO A 615 -12.12 -23.24 12.12
C PRO A 615 -11.34 -24.29 12.92
N SER A 616 -10.02 -24.08 12.99
CA SER A 616 -9.10 -24.89 13.80
C SER A 616 -9.10 -24.44 15.26
N THR A 617 -9.60 -23.25 15.55
CA THR A 617 -9.76 -22.71 16.90
C THR A 617 -11.04 -21.88 16.99
N PHE A 618 -11.74 -22.01 18.11
CA PHE A 618 -12.94 -21.25 18.44
C PHE A 618 -12.66 -20.46 19.72
N VAL A 619 -12.95 -19.16 19.71
CA VAL A 619 -12.71 -18.23 20.82
C VAL A 619 -14.02 -17.61 21.25
N VAL A 620 -14.47 -17.91 22.47
CA VAL A 620 -15.71 -17.36 23.01
C VAL A 620 -15.44 -15.99 23.65
N LEU A 621 -16.19 -14.98 23.22
CA LEU A 621 -16.15 -13.62 23.74
C LEU A 621 -17.51 -13.24 24.36
N LYS A 622 -17.51 -12.28 25.29
CA LYS A 622 -18.74 -11.72 25.89
C LYS A 622 -19.47 -10.76 24.96
N ALA A 623 -18.75 -10.16 24.02
CA ALA A 623 -19.21 -9.34 22.91
C ALA A 623 -18.07 -9.26 21.87
N LEU A 624 -18.36 -8.96 20.60
CA LEU A 624 -17.30 -8.61 19.66
C LEU A 624 -16.79 -7.18 19.94
N PRO A 625 -15.48 -6.90 19.80
CA PRO A 625 -14.96 -5.54 19.87
C PRO A 625 -15.51 -4.72 18.69
N LEU A 626 -15.99 -3.50 18.96
CA LEU A 626 -16.56 -2.61 17.95
C LEU A 626 -15.77 -1.31 17.84
N THR A 627 -15.50 -0.92 16.61
CA THR A 627 -15.03 0.43 16.25
C THR A 627 -16.06 1.50 16.62
N THR A 628 -15.64 2.76 16.71
CA THR A 628 -16.52 3.93 16.93
C THR A 628 -17.65 4.09 15.90
N ASN A 629 -17.54 3.43 14.75
CA ASN A 629 -18.56 3.39 13.68
C ASN A 629 -19.49 2.16 13.77
N GLY A 630 -19.44 1.38 14.86
CA GLY A 630 -20.31 0.22 15.08
C GLY A 630 -19.98 -1.02 14.23
N LYS A 631 -18.84 -1.04 13.53
CA LYS A 631 -18.32 -2.22 12.83
C LYS A 631 -17.37 -3.01 13.73
N VAL A 632 -17.36 -4.34 13.61
CA VAL A 632 -16.42 -5.21 14.32
C VAL A 632 -14.98 -4.82 14.02
N ASP A 633 -14.20 -4.60 15.07
CA ASP A 633 -12.78 -4.29 15.00
C ASP A 633 -11.98 -5.60 14.93
N ARG A 634 -11.49 -5.93 13.73
CA ARG A 634 -10.71 -7.17 13.49
C ARG A 634 -9.28 -7.12 14.04
N GLN A 635 -8.75 -5.95 14.40
CA GLN A 635 -7.42 -5.80 15.01
C GLN A 635 -7.49 -5.85 16.54
N ALA A 636 -8.60 -5.38 17.14
CA ALA A 636 -8.87 -5.52 18.57
C ALA A 636 -9.43 -6.91 18.96
N LEU A 637 -9.56 -7.85 18.02
CA LEU A 637 -9.84 -9.25 18.36
C LEU A 637 -8.66 -9.85 19.15
N PRO A 638 -8.89 -10.49 20.30
CA PRO A 638 -7.78 -10.97 21.13
C PRO A 638 -7.02 -12.08 20.40
N VAL A 639 -5.73 -11.83 20.12
CA VAL A 639 -4.78 -12.88 19.76
C VAL A 639 -4.78 -13.89 20.91
N PRO A 640 -5.09 -15.19 20.68
CA PRO A 640 -5.55 -16.11 21.73
C PRO A 640 -4.68 -16.21 23.01
N THR A 641 -5.01 -15.34 23.98
CA THR A 641 -4.43 -15.20 25.33
C THR A 641 -5.57 -14.73 26.28
N LEU A 642 -5.33 -14.67 27.59
CA LEU A 642 -6.38 -14.66 28.63
C LEU A 642 -6.66 -13.27 29.27
N ASP A 643 -7.92 -13.04 29.73
CA ASP A 643 -8.45 -12.06 30.74
C ASP A 643 -9.19 -10.74 30.30
N ASP A 644 -9.71 -9.92 31.27
CA ASP A 644 -11.09 -9.28 31.30
C ASP A 644 -11.19 -7.97 32.19
N ALA A 645 -12.20 -7.05 32.26
CA ALA A 645 -13.17 -6.36 31.35
C ALA A 645 -14.03 -5.24 32.11
N ALA A 646 -14.91 -4.48 31.41
CA ALA A 646 -16.11 -3.69 31.90
C ALA A 646 -15.91 -2.33 32.71
N LEU A 647 -16.84 -1.35 32.93
CA LEU A 647 -18.20 -0.91 32.43
C LEU A 647 -18.54 0.58 32.82
N ALA A 648 -19.79 1.10 32.64
CA ALA A 648 -20.20 2.56 32.79
C ALA A 648 -21.51 2.88 33.63
N ALA A 649 -21.88 4.18 33.88
CA ALA A 649 -22.99 4.64 34.78
C ALA A 649 -23.63 6.08 34.52
N ALA A 650 -24.61 6.58 35.35
CA ALA A 650 -25.55 7.72 35.08
C ALA A 650 -25.96 8.66 36.32
N PRO A 651 -26.71 9.82 36.17
CA PRO A 651 -26.63 11.04 37.08
C PRO A 651 -27.93 11.63 37.77
N THR A 652 -27.87 12.86 38.38
CA THR A 652 -28.95 13.55 39.19
C THR A 652 -28.88 15.16 39.26
N PRO A 653 -29.41 16.02 40.23
CA PRO A 653 -30.00 17.37 39.94
C PRO A 653 -29.38 18.70 40.53
N LEU A 654 -30.13 19.61 41.22
CA LEU A 654 -30.10 21.11 41.00
C LEU A 654 -30.26 22.14 42.18
N THR A 655 -29.86 23.43 41.98
CA THR A 655 -29.62 24.51 43.00
C THR A 655 -30.07 25.96 42.62
N PRO A 656 -30.03 26.98 43.54
CA PRO A 656 -30.58 28.34 43.31
C PRO A 656 -29.88 29.28 42.32
N VAL A 657 -28.58 29.15 42.03
CA VAL A 657 -27.94 30.01 41.00
C VAL A 657 -28.56 29.77 39.61
N ALA A 658 -29.24 28.62 39.43
CA ALA A 658 -30.04 28.35 38.25
C ALA A 658 -31.21 29.33 38.06
N GLU A 659 -31.83 29.86 39.12
CA GLU A 659 -32.96 30.80 39.00
C GLU A 659 -32.53 32.12 38.33
N VAL A 660 -31.32 32.60 38.65
CA VAL A 660 -30.76 33.82 38.03
C VAL A 660 -30.38 33.57 36.57
N ILE A 661 -29.90 32.38 36.24
CA ILE A 661 -29.54 31.99 34.87
C ILE A 661 -30.80 31.78 34.01
N GLU A 662 -31.84 31.14 34.55
CA GLU A 662 -33.17 31.00 33.94
C GLU A 662 -33.75 32.38 33.58
N GLY A 663 -33.71 33.32 34.53
CA GLY A 663 -34.13 34.71 34.31
C GLY A 663 -33.27 35.50 33.33
N ILE A 664 -32.04 35.07 32.99
CA ILE A 664 -31.24 35.63 31.89
C ILE A 664 -31.65 35.00 30.55
N TRP A 665 -31.80 33.68 30.50
CA TRP A 665 -32.18 32.94 29.29
C TRP A 665 -33.60 33.29 28.84
N SER A 666 -34.58 33.34 29.75
CA SER A 666 -35.98 33.71 29.48
C SER A 666 -36.08 35.02 28.70
N ARG A 667 -35.37 36.07 29.16
CA ARG A 667 -35.37 37.39 28.51
C ARG A 667 -34.65 37.39 27.16
N LEU A 668 -33.57 36.62 27.00
CA LEU A 668 -32.79 36.59 25.74
C LEU A 668 -33.43 35.68 24.67
N LEU A 669 -34.19 34.66 25.06
CA LEU A 669 -34.94 33.74 24.19
C LEU A 669 -36.42 34.11 24.05
N GLN A 670 -36.87 35.19 24.69
CA GLN A 670 -38.25 35.70 24.68
C GLN A 670 -39.32 34.68 25.10
N ARG A 671 -38.97 33.75 26.02
CA ARG A 671 -39.89 32.72 26.56
C ARG A 671 -40.27 33.05 28.02
N PRO A 672 -41.54 32.89 28.44
CA PRO A 672 -41.97 33.24 29.81
C PRO A 672 -41.23 32.49 30.93
N HIS A 673 -40.88 31.23 30.70
CA HIS A 673 -40.11 30.37 31.60
C HIS A 673 -39.30 29.33 30.79
N ILE A 674 -38.23 28.82 31.39
CA ILE A 674 -37.36 27.76 30.84
C ILE A 674 -37.06 26.71 31.93
N GLY A 675 -37.05 25.42 31.54
CA GLY A 675 -36.82 24.32 32.47
C GLY A 675 -35.34 24.13 32.87
N LEU A 676 -35.09 23.72 34.10
CA LEU A 676 -33.73 23.71 34.67
C LEU A 676 -32.74 22.74 33.98
N HIS A 677 -33.25 21.65 33.39
CA HIS A 677 -32.49 20.72 32.55
C HIS A 677 -32.76 20.92 31.04
N GLU A 678 -33.51 21.95 30.64
CA GLU A 678 -33.66 22.28 29.21
C GLU A 678 -32.32 22.78 28.66
N ASN A 679 -31.96 22.32 27.47
CA ASN A 679 -30.70 22.68 26.83
C ASN A 679 -30.85 24.03 26.12
N PHE A 680 -29.86 24.92 26.30
CA PHE A 680 -29.86 26.27 25.74
C PHE A 680 -30.11 26.29 24.23
N PHE A 681 -29.47 25.36 23.51
CA PHE A 681 -29.49 25.30 22.06
C PHE A 681 -30.81 24.71 21.53
N THR A 682 -31.38 23.72 22.21
CA THR A 682 -32.71 23.18 21.85
C THR A 682 -33.85 24.17 22.16
N CYS A 683 -33.62 25.13 23.06
CA CYS A 683 -34.55 26.23 23.35
C CYS A 683 -34.50 27.39 22.33
N GLY A 684 -33.77 27.25 21.21
CA GLY A 684 -33.56 28.30 20.21
C GLY A 684 -32.30 29.13 20.40
N GLY A 685 -31.45 28.78 21.38
CA GLY A 685 -30.14 29.39 21.54
C GLY A 685 -29.19 29.06 20.38
N HIS A 686 -28.50 30.07 19.87
CA HIS A 686 -27.45 29.92 18.86
C HIS A 686 -26.20 30.70 19.29
N SER A 687 -25.06 30.51 18.63
CA SER A 687 -23.75 30.97 19.11
C SER A 687 -23.68 32.48 19.44
N LEU A 688 -24.46 33.32 18.77
CA LEU A 688 -24.54 34.76 19.08
C LEU A 688 -25.30 35.05 20.38
N LEU A 689 -26.37 34.30 20.67
CA LEU A 689 -27.07 34.35 21.95
C LEU A 689 -26.24 33.70 23.06
N ALA A 690 -25.45 32.66 22.74
CA ALA A 690 -24.51 32.05 23.68
C ALA A 690 -23.48 33.07 24.19
N SER A 691 -22.87 33.85 23.28
CA SER A 691 -21.98 34.96 23.64
C SER A 691 -22.67 36.01 24.52
N ARG A 692 -23.95 36.32 24.27
CA ARG A 692 -24.73 37.29 25.05
C ARG A 692 -25.11 36.78 26.45
N VAL A 693 -25.50 35.51 26.56
CA VAL A 693 -25.73 34.84 27.86
C VAL A 693 -24.46 34.86 28.69
N ILE A 694 -23.32 34.43 28.13
CA ILE A 694 -22.04 34.42 28.83
C ILE A 694 -21.59 35.84 29.19
N ALA A 695 -21.74 36.82 28.30
CA ALA A 695 -21.45 38.23 28.62
C ALA A 695 -22.32 38.78 29.77
N GLN A 696 -23.62 38.42 29.84
CA GLN A 696 -24.47 38.82 30.96
C GLN A 696 -24.13 38.08 32.25
N ILE A 697 -23.76 36.80 32.20
CA ILE A 697 -23.29 36.04 33.38
C ILE A 697 -21.98 36.63 33.90
N ARG A 698 -20.99 36.87 33.03
CA ARG A 698 -19.75 37.60 33.36
C ARG A 698 -20.04 38.95 34.03
N ALA A 699 -20.97 39.74 33.48
CA ALA A 699 -21.29 41.07 34.01
C ALA A 699 -22.10 41.04 35.33
N VAL A 700 -23.01 40.09 35.51
CA VAL A 700 -23.84 39.96 36.72
C VAL A 700 -23.04 39.38 37.89
N PHE A 701 -22.14 38.43 37.63
CA PHE A 701 -21.37 37.72 38.66
C PHE A 701 -19.91 38.19 38.78
N GLN A 702 -19.43 39.08 37.92
CA GLN A 702 -18.06 39.64 37.92
C GLN A 702 -16.96 38.57 37.89
N ILE A 703 -17.10 37.61 36.96
CA ILE A 703 -16.18 36.48 36.78
C ILE A 703 -15.73 36.34 35.32
N GLU A 704 -14.51 35.82 35.11
CA GLU A 704 -14.10 35.26 33.82
C GLU A 704 -14.73 33.88 33.64
N LEU A 705 -15.68 33.77 32.70
CA LEU A 705 -16.31 32.50 32.34
C LEU A 705 -16.20 32.30 30.82
N PRO A 706 -15.37 31.37 30.30
CA PRO A 706 -15.18 31.20 28.87
C PRO A 706 -16.49 30.76 28.19
N ILE A 707 -16.72 31.19 26.95
CA ILE A 707 -17.97 30.88 26.23
C ILE A 707 -18.23 29.37 26.10
N ARG A 708 -17.15 28.59 26.02
CA ARG A 708 -17.12 27.12 26.01
C ARG A 708 -17.88 26.51 27.19
N THR A 709 -17.90 27.15 28.35
CA THR A 709 -18.64 26.66 29.53
C THR A 709 -20.14 26.58 29.27
N LEU A 710 -20.74 27.39 28.38
CA LEU A 710 -22.15 27.23 27.98
C LEU A 710 -22.39 26.07 27.00
N PHE A 711 -21.35 25.56 26.34
CA PHE A 711 -21.43 24.35 25.50
C PHE A 711 -21.13 23.08 26.31
N GLU A 712 -20.20 23.15 27.26
CA GLU A 712 -19.84 22.07 28.20
C GLU A 712 -20.86 21.88 29.32
N ALA A 713 -21.57 22.94 29.70
CA ALA A 713 -22.64 22.96 30.68
C ALA A 713 -23.92 23.60 30.10
N PRO A 714 -24.54 22.98 29.07
CA PRO A 714 -25.57 23.61 28.23
C PRO A 714 -26.97 23.61 28.84
N THR A 715 -27.11 23.25 30.11
CA THR A 715 -28.37 23.33 30.88
C THR A 715 -28.21 24.30 32.04
N VAL A 716 -29.32 24.91 32.48
CA VAL A 716 -29.33 25.82 33.63
C VAL A 716 -28.70 25.16 34.87
N ALA A 717 -28.94 23.85 35.05
CA ALA A 717 -28.34 22.98 36.05
C ALA A 717 -26.81 23.07 36.13
N GLN A 718 -26.14 22.76 35.02
CA GLN A 718 -24.70 22.58 34.98
C GLN A 718 -24.00 23.95 34.99
N LEU A 719 -24.61 24.95 34.34
CA LEU A 719 -24.05 26.30 34.28
C LEU A 719 -24.09 26.98 35.66
N ALA A 720 -25.15 26.74 36.44
CA ALA A 720 -25.22 27.22 37.82
C ALA A 720 -24.05 26.69 38.67
N GLN A 721 -23.77 25.39 38.63
CA GLN A 721 -22.63 24.79 39.35
C GLN A 721 -21.27 25.37 38.89
N ARG A 722 -21.10 25.62 37.58
CA ARG A 722 -19.85 26.21 37.06
C ARG A 722 -19.68 27.67 37.49
N VAL A 723 -20.74 28.48 37.48
CA VAL A 723 -20.73 29.85 38.00
C VAL A 723 -20.46 29.85 39.52
N GLU A 724 -21.13 28.99 40.28
CA GLU A 724 -20.88 28.81 41.73
C GLU A 724 -19.45 28.39 42.06
N ALA A 725 -18.78 27.63 41.20
CA ALA A 725 -17.39 27.21 41.38
C ALA A 725 -16.40 28.36 41.09
N VAL A 726 -16.55 29.06 39.96
CA VAL A 726 -15.65 30.14 39.54
C VAL A 726 -15.76 31.37 40.44
N LEU A 727 -16.95 31.64 41.00
CA LEU A 727 -17.16 32.64 42.05
C LEU A 727 -16.37 32.37 43.35
N ARG A 728 -15.93 31.13 43.57
CA ARG A 728 -15.10 30.74 44.74
C ARG A 728 -13.59 30.79 44.43
N GLN A 729 -13.20 31.13 43.20
CA GLN A 729 -11.82 30.98 42.71
C GLN A 729 -11.23 32.21 41.98
N SER A 730 -12.05 33.16 41.53
CA SER A 730 -11.61 34.28 40.69
C SER A 730 -10.77 35.32 41.47
N GLY A 731 -9.45 35.09 41.57
CA GLY A 731 -8.55 35.85 42.46
C GLY A 731 -7.20 36.32 41.91
N SER A 732 -6.76 35.94 40.70
CA SER A 732 -5.52 36.46 40.08
C SER A 732 -5.36 36.12 38.59
N ALA A 733 -4.72 37.02 37.82
CA ALA A 733 -4.13 36.80 36.48
C ALA A 733 -3.07 37.91 36.21
N GLN A 734 -2.07 37.66 35.35
CA GLN A 734 -0.94 38.59 35.06
C GLN A 734 -0.62 38.73 33.54
N PRO A 735 0.07 39.81 33.12
CA PRO A 735 0.42 40.09 31.72
C PRO A 735 1.88 39.74 31.30
N ASP A 736 2.16 39.84 30.00
CA ASP A 736 3.38 39.36 29.29
C ASP A 736 4.72 40.12 29.50
N LEU A 737 5.80 39.46 29.05
CA LEU A 737 7.22 39.86 29.16
C LEU A 737 7.85 40.30 27.82
N PRO A 738 8.41 41.53 27.70
CA PRO A 738 9.07 42.01 26.47
C PRO A 738 10.52 41.54 26.31
N LEU A 739 10.98 41.42 25.05
CA LEU A 739 12.38 41.20 24.70
C LEU A 739 13.20 42.50 24.83
N LEU A 740 14.25 42.48 25.64
CA LEU A 740 15.18 43.58 25.92
C LEU A 740 16.60 43.03 26.12
N PRO A 741 17.66 43.84 26.01
CA PRO A 741 19.01 43.44 26.43
C PRO A 741 19.06 43.06 27.91
N VAL A 742 19.81 42.00 28.24
CA VAL A 742 19.86 41.43 29.60
C VAL A 742 21.29 41.30 30.12
N GLU A 743 21.43 41.26 31.45
CA GLU A 743 22.72 40.99 32.10
C GLU A 743 23.14 39.54 31.81
N ARG A 744 24.33 39.37 31.21
CA ARG A 744 24.80 38.06 30.72
C ARG A 744 25.31 37.22 31.90
N PRO A 745 24.76 36.02 32.16
CA PRO A 745 25.32 35.11 33.16
C PRO A 745 26.68 34.57 32.68
N GLN A 746 27.48 34.00 33.60
CA GLN A 746 28.74 33.35 33.27
C GLN A 746 28.54 32.13 32.34
N ASP A 747 27.53 31.32 32.65
CA ASP A 747 27.11 30.17 31.86
C ASP A 747 25.87 30.57 31.05
N ILE A 748 26.05 30.86 29.75
CA ILE A 748 24.98 31.34 28.87
C ILE A 748 24.30 30.15 28.20
N PRO A 749 23.00 29.87 28.42
CA PRO A 749 22.32 28.72 27.83
C PRO A 749 22.10 28.89 26.32
N LEU A 750 22.03 27.78 25.59
CA LEU A 750 21.62 27.76 24.18
C LEU A 750 20.14 28.14 24.03
N ALA A 751 19.77 28.75 22.90
CA ALA A 751 18.37 28.79 22.47
C ALA A 751 17.84 27.38 22.16
N LEU A 752 16.53 27.18 22.17
CA LEU A 752 15.93 25.84 22.01
C LEU A 752 16.28 25.19 20.65
N ALA A 753 16.32 26.00 19.58
CA ALA A 753 16.76 25.55 18.25
C ALA A 753 18.26 25.16 18.21
N GLN A 754 19.12 25.88 18.95
CA GLN A 754 20.54 25.54 19.05
C GLN A 754 20.76 24.26 19.86
N GLN A 755 20.00 24.06 20.95
CA GLN A 755 20.11 22.86 21.79
C GLN A 755 19.85 21.58 20.97
N ARG A 756 18.89 21.61 20.04
CA ARG A 756 18.65 20.51 19.10
C ARG A 756 19.88 20.21 18.24
N LEU A 757 20.50 21.23 17.66
CA LEU A 757 21.68 21.06 16.79
C LEU A 757 22.92 20.61 17.57
N TRP A 758 23.09 21.06 18.81
CA TRP A 758 24.13 20.55 19.72
C TRP A 758 23.92 19.06 20.04
N PHE A 759 22.69 18.67 20.37
CA PHE A 759 22.32 17.28 20.63
C PHE A 759 22.59 16.37 19.42
N LEU A 760 22.20 16.78 18.22
CA LEU A 760 22.46 16.01 16.99
C LEU A 760 23.95 15.86 16.68
N GLU A 761 24.80 16.83 17.02
CA GLU A 761 26.26 16.68 16.94
C GLU A 761 26.80 15.67 17.98
N GLN A 762 26.19 15.58 19.17
CA GLN A 762 26.59 14.61 20.20
C GLN A 762 26.18 13.16 19.86
N LEU A 763 25.37 12.94 18.82
CA LEU A 763 25.06 11.61 18.28
C LEU A 763 26.15 11.06 17.34
N GLU A 764 27.25 11.81 17.13
CA GLU A 764 28.41 11.44 16.30
C GLU A 764 28.07 10.99 14.86
N LEU A 765 26.95 11.46 14.31
CA LEU A 765 26.51 11.21 12.92
C LEU A 765 27.67 11.39 11.94
N THR A 766 27.93 10.45 11.04
CA THR A 766 29.13 10.50 10.17
C THR A 766 29.10 11.66 9.17
N GLU A 767 27.92 11.99 8.65
CA GLU A 767 27.73 12.97 7.58
C GLU A 767 27.48 14.40 8.10
N PRO A 768 28.04 15.45 7.46
CA PRO A 768 27.93 16.85 7.90
C PRO A 768 26.60 17.52 7.50
N LEU A 769 25.48 16.93 7.92
CA LEU A 769 24.10 17.31 7.51
C LEU A 769 23.71 18.78 7.80
N TYR A 770 24.44 19.47 8.68
CA TYR A 770 24.14 20.85 9.11
C TYR A 770 25.19 21.89 8.67
N ASN A 771 26.07 21.52 7.73
CA ASN A 771 26.78 22.50 6.91
C ASN A 771 25.78 23.30 6.05
N VAL A 772 26.04 24.60 5.90
CA VAL A 772 25.31 25.54 5.05
C VAL A 772 26.29 26.11 4.03
N PRO A 773 26.55 25.39 2.91
CA PRO A 773 27.49 25.80 1.88
C PRO A 773 26.82 26.79 0.91
N LEU A 774 27.53 27.86 0.56
CA LEU A 774 27.14 28.84 -0.44
C LEU A 774 28.28 29.00 -1.46
N ALA A 775 27.95 29.03 -2.74
CA ALA A 775 28.90 29.31 -3.83
C ALA A 775 28.36 30.43 -4.73
N VAL A 776 29.17 31.46 -4.96
CA VAL A 776 28.86 32.56 -5.89
C VAL A 776 30.03 32.84 -6.83
N ARG A 777 29.71 33.19 -8.08
CA ARG A 777 30.68 33.64 -9.09
C ARG A 777 30.70 35.17 -9.08
N LEU A 778 31.89 35.74 -8.93
CA LEU A 778 32.15 37.18 -8.89
C LEU A 778 32.84 37.59 -10.19
N GLY A 779 32.22 38.47 -10.96
CA GLY A 779 32.78 39.06 -12.17
C GLY A 779 33.14 40.53 -11.96
N GLY A 780 34.40 40.90 -12.22
CA GLY A 780 34.98 42.23 -12.03
C GLY A 780 36.29 42.19 -11.22
N PRO A 781 36.97 43.33 -11.03
CA PRO A 781 38.21 43.43 -10.27
C PRO A 781 37.96 43.32 -8.76
N LEU A 782 38.28 42.16 -8.18
CA LEU A 782 38.12 41.89 -6.75
C LEU A 782 39.23 42.55 -5.90
N ASP A 783 38.86 43.41 -4.95
CA ASP A 783 39.79 43.90 -3.92
C ASP A 783 39.85 42.87 -2.79
N LEU A 784 40.79 41.91 -2.90
CA LEU A 784 40.92 40.80 -1.95
C LEU A 784 41.17 41.26 -0.49
N PRO A 785 42.05 42.26 -0.21
CA PRO A 785 42.18 42.82 1.14
C PRO A 785 40.89 43.47 1.67
N ALA A 786 40.13 44.19 0.82
CA ALA A 786 38.83 44.74 1.24
C ALA A 786 37.80 43.63 1.51
N LEU A 787 37.83 42.53 0.76
CA LEU A 787 36.99 41.36 1.00
C LEU A 787 37.32 40.72 2.36
N GLU A 788 38.60 40.44 2.64
CA GLU A 788 39.06 39.86 3.91
C GLU A 788 38.67 40.74 5.11
N ALA A 789 38.96 42.04 5.04
CA ALA A 789 38.58 43.01 6.07
C ALA A 789 37.05 43.07 6.30
N SER A 790 36.26 43.01 5.22
CA SER A 790 34.79 43.08 5.32
C SER A 790 34.15 41.86 5.99
N VAL A 791 34.80 40.69 5.95
CA VAL A 791 34.35 39.51 6.72
C VAL A 791 34.69 39.68 8.20
N LEU A 792 35.86 40.25 8.54
CA LEU A 792 36.21 40.56 9.93
C LEU A 792 35.24 41.57 10.55
N ASP A 793 34.83 42.60 9.80
CA ASP A 793 33.78 43.55 10.22
C ASP A 793 32.44 42.82 10.51
N LEU A 794 32.05 41.87 9.66
CA LEU A 794 30.82 41.08 9.79
C LEU A 794 30.86 40.19 11.05
N VAL A 795 31.99 39.51 11.29
CA VAL A 795 32.22 38.66 12.47
C VAL A 795 32.24 39.47 13.77
N GLN A 796 32.79 40.69 13.75
CA GLN A 796 32.76 41.58 14.91
C GLN A 796 31.32 42.03 15.26
N ARG A 797 30.51 42.31 14.23
CA ARG A 797 29.13 42.82 14.35
C ARG A 797 28.13 41.79 14.86
N HIS A 798 28.20 40.56 14.35
CA HIS A 798 27.21 39.50 14.59
C HIS A 798 27.81 38.43 15.52
N GLU A 799 27.44 38.46 16.81
CA GLU A 799 28.10 37.63 17.84
C GLU A 799 28.05 36.12 17.56
N SER A 800 26.99 35.64 16.92
CA SER A 800 26.83 34.25 16.50
C SER A 800 27.98 33.74 15.63
N LEU A 801 28.61 34.60 14.81
CA LEU A 801 29.74 34.19 13.96
C LEU A 801 31.03 33.92 14.75
N ARG A 802 31.15 34.50 15.95
CA ARG A 802 32.27 34.33 16.89
C ARG A 802 31.86 33.57 18.16
N THR A 803 30.89 32.65 18.04
CA THR A 803 30.38 31.81 19.14
C THR A 803 30.80 30.35 18.96
N THR A 804 31.20 29.70 20.06
CA THR A 804 31.35 28.23 20.15
C THR A 804 30.48 27.66 21.28
N PHE A 805 30.36 26.34 21.36
CA PHE A 805 29.40 25.64 22.22
C PHE A 805 30.10 24.57 23.06
N ALA A 806 29.74 24.45 24.33
CA ALA A 806 30.34 23.50 25.25
C ALA A 806 29.30 22.91 26.22
N GLU A 807 29.68 21.84 26.92
CA GLU A 807 28.85 21.24 27.97
C GLU A 807 29.16 21.91 29.32
N GLY A 808 28.16 22.56 29.93
CA GLY A 808 28.26 23.25 31.21
C GLY A 808 27.70 22.44 32.39
N PRO A 809 27.82 22.94 33.63
CA PRO A 809 27.38 22.23 34.84
C PRO A 809 25.86 22.02 34.93
N HIS A 810 25.09 22.72 34.09
CA HIS A 810 23.62 22.70 34.06
C HIS A 810 23.06 22.41 32.66
N GLY A 811 23.86 21.78 31.79
CA GLY A 811 23.55 21.55 30.37
C GLY A 811 24.40 22.41 29.45
N PRO A 812 24.11 22.44 28.13
CA PRO A 812 24.97 23.08 27.15
C PRO A 812 24.94 24.61 27.24
N VAL A 813 26.10 25.21 26.98
CA VAL A 813 26.37 26.65 27.05
C VAL A 813 27.03 27.18 25.78
N GLN A 814 26.81 28.47 25.50
CA GLN A 814 27.41 29.19 24.37
C GLN A 814 28.47 30.19 24.85
N HIS A 815 29.64 30.18 24.21
CA HIS A 815 30.78 31.04 24.51
C HIS A 815 31.01 32.01 23.35
N ILE A 816 30.74 33.30 23.59
CA ILE A 816 31.00 34.37 22.63
C ILE A 816 32.45 34.86 22.84
N HIS A 817 33.29 34.72 21.81
CA HIS A 817 34.71 35.09 21.85
C HIS A 817 34.91 36.54 21.41
N ASP A 818 35.73 37.32 22.10
CA ASP A 818 36.03 38.71 21.72
C ASP A 818 36.66 38.82 20.32
N HIS A 819 37.47 37.83 19.94
CA HIS A 819 38.09 37.74 18.62
C HIS A 819 38.27 36.27 18.21
N LEU A 820 37.51 35.84 17.20
CA LEU A 820 37.60 34.51 16.59
C LEU A 820 37.50 34.67 15.06
N PRO A 821 38.63 34.86 14.34
CA PRO A 821 38.61 35.09 12.91
C PRO A 821 38.20 33.81 12.15
N PRO A 822 37.52 33.93 11.00
CA PRO A 822 37.10 32.79 10.19
C PRO A 822 38.30 32.13 9.50
N ARG A 823 38.15 30.86 9.11
CA ARG A 823 39.16 30.19 8.27
C ARG A 823 39.07 30.74 6.85
N TRP A 824 40.14 31.38 6.40
CA TRP A 824 40.28 32.00 5.08
C TRP A 824 41.28 31.21 4.22
N LEU A 825 40.91 30.88 2.98
CA LEU A 825 41.78 30.23 1.99
C LEU A 825 41.71 30.95 0.64
N TYR A 826 42.82 31.03 -0.07
CA TYR A 826 42.91 31.60 -1.42
C TYR A 826 43.59 30.61 -2.37
N TYR A 827 42.96 30.36 -3.52
CA TYR A 827 43.45 29.46 -4.57
C TYR A 827 43.59 30.21 -5.89
N ASP A 828 44.82 30.29 -6.41
CA ASP A 828 45.11 30.91 -7.72
C ASP A 828 45.11 29.83 -8.81
N LEU A 829 44.06 29.77 -9.62
CA LEU A 829 43.91 28.80 -10.71
C LEU A 829 44.15 29.42 -12.10
N ARG A 830 44.57 30.70 -12.18
CA ARG A 830 44.70 31.48 -13.43
C ARG A 830 45.64 30.87 -14.46
N TYR A 831 46.58 30.03 -14.01
CA TYR A 831 47.59 29.37 -14.84
C TYR A 831 47.19 27.95 -15.27
N LEU A 832 45.95 27.51 -15.01
CA LEU A 832 45.41 26.19 -15.37
C LEU A 832 44.43 26.28 -16.55
N HIS A 833 44.29 25.20 -17.31
CA HIS A 833 43.27 25.12 -18.37
C HIS A 833 41.84 25.11 -17.79
N ALA A 834 40.88 25.73 -18.48
CA ALA A 834 39.50 25.94 -18.02
C ALA A 834 38.77 24.67 -17.53
N GLU A 835 38.97 23.52 -18.18
CA GLU A 835 38.42 22.23 -17.71
C GLU A 835 38.98 21.82 -16.35
N VAL A 836 40.28 22.06 -16.12
CA VAL A 836 40.96 21.78 -14.85
C VAL A 836 40.50 22.78 -13.78
N GLN A 837 40.34 24.06 -14.12
CA GLN A 837 39.76 25.07 -13.22
C GLN A 837 38.34 24.66 -12.77
N THR A 838 37.47 24.29 -13.72
CA THR A 838 36.08 23.87 -13.43
C THR A 838 36.04 22.60 -12.57
N ARG A 839 36.92 21.63 -12.83
CA ARG A 839 37.04 20.41 -12.00
C ARG A 839 37.59 20.72 -10.61
N ALA A 840 38.54 21.63 -10.48
CA ALA A 840 39.11 22.05 -9.19
C ALA A 840 38.06 22.77 -8.32
N VAL A 841 37.29 23.70 -8.89
CA VAL A 841 36.17 24.37 -8.19
C VAL A 841 35.14 23.35 -7.68
N LYS A 842 34.74 22.38 -8.53
CA LYS A 842 33.82 21.31 -8.11
C LYS A 842 34.40 20.43 -7.00
N HIS A 843 35.70 20.13 -7.04
CA HIS A 843 36.36 19.33 -6.01
C HIS A 843 36.49 20.08 -4.67
N LEU A 844 36.87 21.37 -4.69
CA LEU A 844 36.96 22.23 -3.51
C LEU A 844 35.59 22.37 -2.81
N PHE A 845 34.51 22.54 -3.57
CA PHE A 845 33.16 22.62 -2.99
C PHE A 845 32.70 21.29 -2.39
N ALA A 846 32.95 20.15 -3.06
CA ALA A 846 32.64 18.84 -2.51
C ALA A 846 33.45 18.56 -1.22
N GLN A 847 34.70 19.02 -1.15
CA GLN A 847 35.51 18.95 0.07
C GLN A 847 34.95 19.86 1.18
N GLU A 848 34.56 21.10 0.88
CA GLU A 848 33.94 22.02 1.85
C GLU A 848 32.61 21.48 2.40
N GLN A 849 31.80 20.84 1.55
CA GLN A 849 30.58 20.14 1.97
C GLN A 849 30.89 19.00 2.96
N GLN A 850 31.90 18.17 2.67
CA GLN A 850 32.25 16.99 3.46
C GLN A 850 33.06 17.30 4.73
N GLU A 851 33.77 18.44 4.78
CA GLU A 851 34.52 18.85 5.96
C GLU A 851 33.56 19.33 7.07
N ARG A 852 33.63 18.68 8.25
CA ARG A 852 32.82 19.00 9.44
C ARG A 852 33.33 20.26 10.14
N PHE A 853 32.43 20.93 10.85
CA PHE A 853 32.80 21.91 11.88
C PHE A 853 32.92 21.25 13.25
N ASP A 854 33.92 21.64 14.03
CA ASP A 854 33.95 21.37 15.48
C ASP A 854 33.21 22.51 16.21
N LEU A 855 32.05 22.20 16.80
CA LEU A 855 31.21 23.18 17.50
C LEU A 855 31.84 23.72 18.80
N ARG A 856 32.84 23.03 19.36
CA ARG A 856 33.55 23.40 20.60
C ARG A 856 34.70 24.35 20.30
N GLN A 857 35.42 24.12 19.21
CA GLN A 857 36.61 24.88 18.83
C GLN A 857 36.31 26.07 17.90
N GLY A 858 35.42 25.90 16.91
CA GLY A 858 35.19 26.89 15.85
C GLY A 858 36.46 27.17 15.00
N PRO A 859 36.48 28.27 14.21
CA PRO A 859 35.35 29.14 13.87
C PRO A 859 34.28 28.39 13.07
N LEU A 860 33.02 28.80 13.19
CA LEU A 860 31.87 28.17 12.51
C LEU A 860 31.54 28.81 11.14
N LEU A 861 32.51 29.55 10.60
CA LEU A 861 32.51 30.20 9.29
C LEU A 861 33.84 29.89 8.57
N ARG A 862 33.73 29.32 7.36
CA ARG A 862 34.81 29.10 6.40
C ARG A 862 34.57 29.95 5.16
N VAL A 863 35.64 30.55 4.62
CA VAL A 863 35.61 31.31 3.37
C VAL A 863 36.78 30.87 2.49
N GLN A 864 36.48 30.48 1.25
CA GLN A 864 37.49 30.23 0.22
C GLN A 864 37.27 31.16 -0.97
N VAL A 865 38.35 31.74 -1.48
CA VAL A 865 38.35 32.53 -2.72
C VAL A 865 39.18 31.82 -3.78
N VAL A 866 38.56 31.47 -4.89
CA VAL A 866 39.20 30.80 -6.03
C VAL A 866 39.29 31.78 -7.19
N CYS A 867 40.50 32.17 -7.58
CA CYS A 867 40.74 33.08 -8.70
C CYS A 867 40.84 32.29 -10.02
N ILE A 868 40.01 32.63 -11.00
CA ILE A 868 39.89 31.96 -12.30
C ILE A 868 40.60 32.77 -13.38
N ASP A 869 40.39 34.08 -13.41
CA ASP A 869 41.17 35.08 -14.14
C ASP A 869 41.17 36.44 -13.39
N ASP A 870 41.85 37.46 -13.92
CA ASP A 870 41.97 38.78 -13.28
C ASP A 870 40.63 39.54 -13.13
N GLN A 871 39.55 39.04 -13.74
CA GLN A 871 38.18 39.55 -13.69
C GLN A 871 37.17 38.50 -13.21
N GLU A 872 37.57 37.26 -12.90
CA GLU A 872 36.64 36.20 -12.52
C GLU A 872 37.11 35.38 -11.32
N HIS A 873 36.24 35.29 -10.32
CA HIS A 873 36.50 34.59 -9.07
C HIS A 873 35.28 33.73 -8.68
N VAL A 874 35.51 32.62 -7.97
CA VAL A 874 34.46 31.87 -7.27
C VAL A 874 34.69 32.00 -5.77
N LEU A 875 33.67 32.47 -5.06
CA LEU A 875 33.67 32.66 -3.62
C LEU A 875 32.82 31.53 -3.00
N LEU A 876 33.45 30.70 -2.18
CA LEU A 876 32.80 29.63 -1.41
C LEU A 876 32.72 30.07 0.05
N VAL A 877 31.55 29.92 0.66
CA VAL A 877 31.29 30.35 2.05
C VAL A 877 30.49 29.25 2.72
N THR A 878 31.06 28.64 3.76
CA THR A 878 30.41 27.54 4.50
C THR A 878 30.17 28.01 5.93
N LEU A 879 28.94 27.89 6.42
CA LEU A 879 28.57 28.14 7.81
C LEU A 879 28.02 26.87 8.46
N HIS A 880 27.95 26.81 9.78
CA HIS A 880 27.14 25.79 10.47
C HIS A 880 25.74 26.32 10.80
N HIS A 881 24.70 25.49 10.63
CA HIS A 881 23.30 25.89 10.81
C HIS A 881 22.97 26.36 12.25
N ILE A 882 23.82 26.05 13.24
CA ILE A 882 23.65 26.48 14.64
C ILE A 882 23.92 27.99 14.87
N ILE A 883 24.56 28.67 13.90
CA ILE A 883 24.87 30.11 13.96
C ILE A 883 24.13 30.95 12.91
N ALA A 884 23.49 30.32 11.92
CA ALA A 884 22.77 30.98 10.84
C ALA A 884 21.65 30.10 10.25
N ASP A 885 20.54 30.72 9.90
CA ASP A 885 19.43 30.16 9.13
C ASP A 885 19.19 30.95 7.82
N ALA A 886 18.14 30.60 7.07
CA ALA A 886 17.82 31.25 5.80
C ALA A 886 17.57 32.77 5.91
N TRP A 887 17.02 33.25 7.03
CA TRP A 887 16.81 34.69 7.27
C TRP A 887 18.12 35.38 7.66
N SER A 888 18.91 34.73 8.50
CA SER A 888 20.25 35.17 8.90
C SER A 888 21.14 35.38 7.68
N LEU A 889 21.10 34.47 6.69
CA LEU A 889 21.84 34.63 5.44
C LEU A 889 21.48 35.94 4.70
N GLN A 890 20.19 36.31 4.62
CA GLN A 890 19.79 37.57 3.98
C GLN A 890 20.36 38.80 4.71
N VAL A 891 20.37 38.77 6.05
CA VAL A 891 20.95 39.82 6.90
C VAL A 891 22.47 39.90 6.72
N LEU A 892 23.16 38.76 6.74
CA LEU A 892 24.61 38.65 6.63
C LEU A 892 25.12 39.09 5.25
N LEU A 893 24.49 38.63 4.17
CA LEU A 893 24.88 38.98 2.79
C LEU A 893 24.73 40.49 2.51
N ARG A 894 23.65 41.10 3.01
CA ARG A 894 23.43 42.55 2.92
C ARG A 894 24.48 43.33 3.70
N ASP A 895 24.69 42.99 4.98
CA ASP A 895 25.65 43.69 5.83
C ASP A 895 27.09 43.53 5.32
N TRP A 896 27.44 42.35 4.78
CA TRP A 896 28.75 42.10 4.15
C TRP A 896 28.97 42.96 2.91
N GLY A 897 27.98 43.09 2.02
CA GLY A 897 28.05 43.98 0.86
C GLY A 897 28.33 45.44 1.25
N LEU A 898 27.72 45.91 2.34
CA LEU A 898 27.96 47.24 2.90
C LEU A 898 29.37 47.38 3.50
N CYS A 899 29.85 46.39 4.24
CA CYS A 899 31.23 46.37 4.76
C CYS A 899 32.27 46.38 3.62
N TYR A 900 32.09 45.54 2.60
CA TYR A 900 32.98 45.49 1.43
C TYR A 900 33.01 46.83 0.69
N ALA A 901 31.85 47.47 0.50
CA ALA A 901 31.76 48.79 -0.12
C ALA A 901 32.49 49.89 0.68
N ALA A 902 32.49 49.83 2.01
CA ALA A 902 33.26 50.75 2.86
C ALA A 902 34.77 50.45 2.79
N ARG A 903 35.18 49.18 2.88
CA ARG A 903 36.59 48.77 2.83
C ARG A 903 37.25 49.05 1.48
N CYS A 904 36.53 48.94 0.37
CA CYS A 904 36.99 49.40 -0.95
C CYS A 904 37.29 50.91 -1.01
N ARG A 905 36.57 51.73 -0.23
CA ARG A 905 36.84 53.17 -0.07
C ARG A 905 37.89 53.47 1.00
N LYS A 906 38.38 52.46 1.72
CA LYS A 906 39.29 52.54 2.88
C LYS A 906 38.67 53.31 4.06
N GLU A 907 37.36 53.15 4.21
CA GLU A 907 36.54 53.66 5.32
C GLU A 907 36.22 52.53 6.31
N ASP A 908 35.73 52.89 7.50
CA ASP A 908 35.07 51.95 8.43
C ASP A 908 33.56 51.84 8.11
N PRO A 909 32.94 50.66 8.27
CA PRO A 909 31.53 50.46 7.96
C PRO A 909 30.60 51.19 8.94
N SER A 910 29.89 52.20 8.45
CA SER A 910 28.90 52.95 9.24
C SER A 910 27.55 52.21 9.28
N LEU A 911 27.48 51.14 10.08
CA LEU A 911 26.26 50.35 10.31
C LEU A 911 25.67 50.65 11.69
N THR A 912 24.35 50.85 11.76
CA THR A 912 23.63 51.06 13.04
C THR A 912 23.89 49.90 14.00
N PRO A 913 24.21 50.15 15.28
CA PRO A 913 24.34 49.10 16.30
C PRO A 913 23.08 48.24 16.39
N LEU A 914 23.26 46.95 16.63
CA LEU A 914 22.13 46.03 16.83
C LEU A 914 21.51 46.27 18.23
N PRO A 915 20.18 46.39 18.36
CA PRO A 915 19.53 46.72 19.63
C PRO A 915 19.49 45.54 20.62
N VAL A 916 19.64 44.30 20.11
CA VAL A 916 19.78 43.04 20.84
C VAL A 916 20.71 42.12 20.03
N GLN A 917 21.32 41.13 20.69
CA GLN A 917 22.09 40.05 20.07
C GLN A 917 21.39 38.70 20.30
N TYR A 918 21.85 37.64 19.63
CA TYR A 918 21.20 36.31 19.72
C TYR A 918 21.19 35.74 21.16
N VAL A 919 22.17 36.10 21.98
CA VAL A 919 22.20 35.78 23.42
C VAL A 919 21.03 36.38 24.21
N ASP A 920 20.63 37.62 23.91
CA ASP A 920 19.49 38.26 24.58
C ASP A 920 18.18 37.54 24.23
N TYR A 921 18.04 37.10 22.97
CA TYR A 921 16.93 36.24 22.53
C TYR A 921 16.96 34.86 23.22
N ALA A 922 18.11 34.20 23.32
CA ALA A 922 18.23 32.90 23.97
C ALA A 922 17.83 32.96 25.45
N LEU A 923 18.24 34.01 26.16
CA LEU A 923 17.89 34.26 27.56
C LEU A 923 16.40 34.61 27.73
N TRP A 924 15.84 35.46 26.85
CA TRP A 924 14.41 35.77 26.84
C TRP A 924 13.56 34.52 26.55
N GLN A 925 13.92 33.70 25.55
CA GLN A 925 13.18 32.47 25.21
C GLN A 925 13.12 31.50 26.39
N ARG A 926 14.24 31.34 27.12
CA ARG A 926 14.32 30.50 28.33
C ARG A 926 13.47 31.02 29.49
N ALA A 927 13.23 32.33 29.57
CA ALA A 927 12.37 32.94 30.59
C ALA A 927 10.89 32.99 30.19
N TRP A 928 10.59 33.06 28.90
CA TRP A 928 9.24 33.12 28.34
C TRP A 928 8.58 31.73 28.20
N MET A 929 9.37 30.69 27.93
CA MET A 929 8.94 29.28 27.94
C MET A 929 8.92 28.72 29.36
N ASP A 930 7.99 29.22 30.19
CA ASP A 930 7.76 28.70 31.54
C ASP A 930 7.13 27.29 31.55
N GLY A 931 7.11 26.66 32.74
CA GLY A 931 6.65 25.29 32.93
C GLY A 931 5.14 25.05 32.83
N GLU A 932 4.33 26.07 32.55
CA GLU A 932 2.92 25.94 32.16
C GLU A 932 2.77 26.17 30.64
N ARG A 933 3.37 27.24 30.10
CA ARG A 933 3.38 27.54 28.65
C ARG A 933 4.00 26.42 27.83
N MET A 934 5.13 25.86 28.27
CA MET A 934 5.77 24.71 27.63
C MET A 934 4.80 23.52 27.50
N LYS A 935 4.02 23.23 28.55
CA LYS A 935 3.05 22.13 28.55
C LYS A 935 1.85 22.42 27.65
N GLU A 936 1.38 23.68 27.59
CA GLU A 936 0.31 24.04 26.66
C GLU A 936 0.73 23.80 25.20
N GLN A 937 1.97 24.18 24.84
CA GLN A 937 2.51 23.89 23.50
C GLN A 937 2.70 22.39 23.27
N GLU A 938 3.24 21.64 24.24
CA GLU A 938 3.40 20.18 24.15
C GLU A 938 2.06 19.43 24.03
N GLU A 939 1.03 19.80 24.81
CA GLU A 939 -0.31 19.22 24.75
C GLU A 939 -1.01 19.52 23.42
N TYR A 940 -0.82 20.74 22.87
CA TYR A 940 -1.31 21.07 21.53
C TYR A 940 -0.73 20.12 20.47
N TRP A 941 0.60 19.98 20.37
CA TRP A 941 1.20 19.12 19.34
C TRP A 941 0.94 17.64 19.57
N ARG A 942 0.98 17.17 20.83
CA ARG A 942 0.60 15.80 21.20
C ARG A 942 -0.80 15.45 20.70
N LYS A 943 -1.73 16.41 20.72
CA LYS A 943 -3.09 16.25 20.20
C LYS A 943 -3.17 16.35 18.67
N GLN A 944 -2.47 17.30 18.04
CA GLN A 944 -2.53 17.47 16.57
C GLN A 944 -1.86 16.31 15.81
N LEU A 945 -0.85 15.69 16.41
CA LEU A 945 -0.10 14.57 15.83
C LEU A 945 -0.63 13.20 16.30
N GLN A 946 -1.71 13.16 17.09
CA GLN A 946 -2.31 11.92 17.56
C GLN A 946 -2.90 11.13 16.37
N GLY A 947 -2.32 9.96 16.08
CA GLY A 947 -2.71 9.14 14.93
C GLY A 947 -2.13 9.59 13.58
N ALA A 948 -1.08 10.44 13.59
CA ALA A 948 -0.25 10.63 12.42
C ALA A 948 0.49 9.31 12.07
N PRO A 949 0.70 8.98 10.78
CA PRO A 949 1.42 7.76 10.39
C PRO A 949 2.90 7.87 10.73
N GLU A 950 3.46 6.83 11.37
CA GLU A 950 4.88 6.78 11.77
C GLU A 950 5.86 6.71 10.59
N LEU A 951 5.36 6.29 9.43
CA LEU A 951 6.06 6.18 8.16
C LEU A 951 5.06 6.37 7.01
N LEU A 952 5.42 7.19 6.02
CA LEU A 952 4.68 7.28 4.75
C LEU A 952 5.05 6.11 3.82
N GLU A 953 4.04 5.48 3.23
CA GLU A 953 4.18 4.45 2.20
C GLU A 953 4.59 5.07 0.85
N LEU A 954 5.83 5.54 0.77
CA LEU A 954 6.41 6.07 -0.47
C LEU A 954 6.82 4.92 -1.42
N PRO A 955 6.71 5.10 -2.75
CA PRO A 955 7.10 4.10 -3.73
C PRO A 955 8.63 4.06 -3.91
N THR A 956 9.35 3.57 -2.90
CA THR A 956 10.82 3.46 -2.94
C THR A 956 11.26 2.29 -3.82
N ASP A 957 12.33 2.49 -4.59
CA ASP A 957 12.91 1.43 -5.43
C ASP A 957 13.72 0.41 -4.62
N ARG A 958 14.06 0.76 -3.36
CA ARG A 958 14.84 -0.07 -2.43
C ARG A 958 14.19 -0.06 -1.04
N LEU A 959 14.39 -1.13 -0.28
CA LEU A 959 13.96 -1.21 1.13
C LEU A 959 14.84 -0.32 2.01
N ARG A 960 14.25 0.29 3.05
CA ARG A 960 15.02 1.04 4.06
C ARG A 960 15.89 0.07 4.87
N GLY A 961 17.21 0.27 4.84
CA GLY A 961 18.15 -0.49 5.66
C GLY A 961 18.16 -0.02 7.11
N SER A 962 18.77 -0.82 7.99
CA SER A 962 18.95 -0.50 9.43
C SER A 962 19.96 0.63 9.71
N THR A 963 20.59 1.19 8.67
CA THR A 963 21.46 2.36 8.74
C THR A 963 21.17 3.28 7.56
N SER A 964 20.93 4.56 7.82
CA SER A 964 20.86 5.60 6.79
C SER A 964 22.27 6.08 6.43
N HIS A 965 22.60 6.19 5.14
CA HIS A 965 23.81 6.87 4.68
C HIS A 965 23.54 8.30 4.22
N HIS A 966 22.29 8.77 4.33
CA HIS A 966 21.83 10.13 4.01
C HIS A 966 22.22 10.63 2.61
N ARG A 967 22.50 9.74 1.65
CA ARG A 967 23.05 10.13 0.34
C ARG A 967 22.00 10.92 -0.44
N GLY A 968 22.33 12.16 -0.77
CA GLY A 968 21.46 13.09 -1.47
C GLY A 968 21.74 13.08 -2.97
N ALA A 969 20.67 13.15 -3.75
CA ALA A 969 20.69 13.51 -5.16
C ALA A 969 19.56 14.50 -5.43
N ASN A 970 19.60 15.20 -6.57
CA ASN A 970 18.64 16.25 -6.91
C ASN A 970 18.27 16.19 -8.40
N GLU A 971 16.99 16.17 -8.72
CA GLU A 971 16.48 16.34 -10.10
C GLU A 971 15.86 17.73 -10.27
N LEU A 972 16.15 18.39 -11.39
CA LEU A 972 15.75 19.77 -11.69
C LEU A 972 14.77 19.79 -12.88
N PHE A 973 13.66 20.50 -12.73
CA PHE A 973 12.69 20.75 -13.80
C PHE A 973 12.18 22.19 -13.76
N VAL A 974 11.62 22.64 -14.88
CA VAL A 974 11.16 24.03 -15.08
C VAL A 974 9.73 24.00 -15.59
N LEU A 975 8.81 24.71 -14.93
CA LEU A 975 7.44 24.85 -15.42
C LEU A 975 7.39 25.85 -16.58
N SER A 976 6.50 25.64 -17.54
CA SER A 976 6.31 26.57 -18.67
C SER A 976 5.63 27.87 -18.24
N ASP A 977 5.94 28.97 -18.92
CA ASP A 977 5.34 30.29 -18.65
C ASP A 977 3.80 30.26 -18.75
N GLU A 978 3.27 29.44 -19.66
CA GLU A 978 1.83 29.21 -19.85
C GLU A 978 1.20 28.50 -18.65
N LEU A 979 1.83 27.44 -18.14
CA LEU A 979 1.40 26.74 -16.94
C LEU A 979 1.46 27.66 -15.71
N ILE A 980 2.52 28.44 -15.58
CA ILE A 980 2.69 29.40 -14.47
C ILE A 980 1.62 30.49 -14.53
N ALA A 981 1.26 30.98 -15.72
CA ALA A 981 0.17 31.95 -15.89
C ALA A 981 -1.19 31.35 -15.49
N GLY A 982 -1.45 30.07 -15.81
CA GLY A 982 -2.65 29.35 -15.36
C GLY A 982 -2.70 29.18 -13.84
N LEU A 983 -1.61 28.71 -13.23
CA LEU A 983 -1.52 28.53 -11.77
C LEU A 983 -1.62 29.87 -11.01
N ARG A 984 -0.97 30.93 -11.49
CA ARG A 984 -1.10 32.30 -10.95
C ARG A 984 -2.53 32.85 -11.10
N THR A 985 -3.33 32.35 -12.04
CA THR A 985 -4.74 32.72 -12.21
C THR A 985 -5.65 31.94 -11.24
N LEU A 986 -5.33 30.69 -10.94
CA LEU A 986 -6.05 29.86 -9.95
C LEU A 986 -5.80 30.30 -8.50
N SER A 987 -4.67 30.96 -8.21
CA SER A 987 -4.33 31.44 -6.86
C SER A 987 -4.94 32.81 -6.49
N GLN A 988 -5.88 33.35 -7.29
CA GLN A 988 -6.50 34.69 -7.13
C GLN A 988 -8.00 34.61 -6.83
#